data_AF-A0A970JUC7-F1
#
_entry.id   AF-A0A970JUC7-F1
#
_cell.length_a   1.000
_cell.length_b   1.000
_cell.length_c   1.000
_cell.angle_alpha   90.00
_cell.angle_beta   90.00
_cell.angle_gamma   90.00
#
_symmetry.space_group_name_H-M   'P 1'
#
loop_
_entity.id
_entity.type
_entity.pdbx_description
1 polymer ?
#
loop_
_entity_poly.entity_id
_entity_poly.type
_entity_poly.pdbx_seq_one_letter_code
_entity_poly.pdbx_strand_id
1 'polypeptide(L)'
;MPKKSKKRSSTTKPRSRVKLWLFVIIFSIFFGGSLGFLTAYLGSAPPLDQVNLTQQYSTHIYDINGRLITDLYRENRVPIAIDSLPDHLWKAVVAIEDDKFFDHHGINFIAFGRAILVNLRERRFAQGGGTITMQVARNLFLTQEKLVSRKLQEFLWAVQIERKYSKQEILETYLNMVHLGHGANGVEAGAQLYFGKSARDLDLAESALLAGIIRWPTRYSPHNNPDTAKERRDFVLKRMLELGYITNAEFESARNQPIEVAERKPRNVNAPYFVDYILDDLIERYGEERVFGGGLRIYTTLDLNMQKAAEEALLNGLPTGYVDSSGLTQPQGALVAIDPRNGHIRAMVGGRGEDKFNRAVQAYRSPGSAIKVFPYTAAIDKGITAADIFVDEPIEYVLANGETWSPRNYYPVFDGEMTVREAIERSINTIAVQVVNQLGFNTVIEYGKKMGITSFVESGRVNDLGLSPLALGGLTKGVSPLEMASAYGVLANNGIRVEPIAILKVTDYHGKVLEENTSRKEVVLSEETSYIMNDLLRGVIERGTARSANINRPAAGKTGTHQDNRDAWFVGYTPDLVAAVWFGEDIPKPMVYKGVQYGSWNATPIWRDFMTEALKNTPISDFKRPQGIVEVNIDVKTGLLVRENCSLPKDEIRTEIFIKGTEPTEYSPRCSSSLWDFLPFFN
;
A
#
# COMPACT_ATOMS: atom_id res chain seq x y z
N MET A 1 83.46 -72.68 -48.79
CA MET A 1 84.14 -71.37 -48.87
C MET A 1 83.59 -70.45 -47.77
N PRO A 2 84.43 -69.61 -47.14
CA PRO A 2 84.19 -69.03 -45.81
C PRO A 2 83.56 -67.63 -45.86
N LYS A 3 82.89 -67.18 -44.79
CA LYS A 3 82.96 -65.76 -44.38
C LYS A 3 82.62 -65.54 -42.90
N LYS A 4 83.48 -64.73 -42.30
CA LYS A 4 83.67 -64.40 -40.89
C LYS A 4 82.57 -63.48 -40.31
N SER A 5 82.37 -63.66 -39.00
CA SER A 5 82.19 -62.67 -37.92
C SER A 5 81.24 -61.46 -38.10
N LYS A 6 80.36 -61.30 -37.10
CA LYS A 6 80.35 -60.11 -36.21
C LYS A 6 79.53 -60.38 -34.95
N LYS A 7 80.19 -60.48 -33.79
CA LYS A 7 79.56 -60.30 -32.46
C LYS A 7 79.11 -58.84 -32.36
N ARG A 8 77.84 -58.59 -32.04
CA ARG A 8 77.36 -57.32 -31.49
C ARG A 8 76.80 -57.59 -30.10
N SER A 9 77.41 -56.97 -29.11
CA SER A 9 76.96 -56.95 -27.71
C SER A 9 75.59 -56.28 -27.60
N SER A 10 74.58 -56.99 -27.08
CA SER A 10 73.31 -56.39 -26.68
C SER A 10 73.41 -55.84 -25.25
N THR A 11 73.71 -54.55 -25.13
CA THR A 11 73.42 -53.81 -23.89
C THR A 11 71.92 -53.51 -23.86
N THR A 12 71.15 -54.31 -23.12
CA THR A 12 69.74 -54.04 -22.83
C THR A 12 69.63 -52.80 -21.95
N LYS A 13 69.27 -51.66 -22.57
CA LYS A 13 69.07 -50.37 -21.89
C LYS A 13 67.82 -50.40 -20.98
N PRO A 14 67.84 -49.73 -19.80
CA PRO A 14 66.79 -49.78 -18.77
C PRO A 14 65.61 -48.84 -19.06
N ARG A 15 65.18 -48.69 -20.33
CA ARG A 15 64.20 -47.67 -20.73
C ARG A 15 62.73 -48.00 -20.43
N SER A 16 62.36 -49.26 -20.19
CA SER A 16 60.96 -49.63 -19.85
C SER A 16 60.63 -49.39 -18.38
N ARG A 17 61.59 -49.65 -17.47
CA ARG A 17 61.42 -49.40 -16.03
C ARG A 17 61.31 -47.91 -15.73
N VAL A 18 62.09 -47.06 -16.42
CA VAL A 18 62.03 -45.59 -16.25
C VAL A 18 60.65 -45.02 -16.63
N LYS A 19 60.01 -45.53 -17.69
CA LYS A 19 58.64 -45.11 -18.07
C LYS A 19 57.59 -45.54 -17.05
N LEU A 20 57.73 -46.75 -16.48
CA LEU A 20 56.84 -47.23 -15.43
C LEU A 20 56.99 -46.41 -14.14
N TRP A 21 58.23 -46.11 -13.72
CA TRP A 21 58.49 -45.25 -12.57
C TRP A 21 57.98 -43.83 -12.78
N LEU A 22 58.15 -43.24 -13.98
CA LEU A 22 57.55 -41.95 -14.34
C LEU A 22 56.02 -41.99 -14.29
N PHE A 23 55.39 -43.04 -14.81
CA PHE A 23 53.94 -43.20 -14.73
C PHE A 23 53.46 -43.32 -13.28
N VAL A 24 54.11 -44.14 -12.45
CA VAL A 24 53.76 -44.30 -11.03
C VAL A 24 53.98 -42.99 -10.25
N ILE A 25 55.05 -42.25 -10.53
CA ILE A 25 55.32 -40.95 -9.91
C ILE A 25 54.28 -39.92 -10.33
N ILE A 26 53.97 -39.80 -11.63
CA ILE A 26 52.94 -38.89 -12.14
C ILE A 26 51.57 -39.27 -11.58
N PHE A 27 51.23 -40.56 -11.54
CA PHE A 27 49.99 -41.05 -10.97
C PHE A 27 49.92 -40.78 -9.46
N SER A 28 51.01 -40.98 -8.71
CA SER A 28 51.05 -40.71 -7.27
C SER A 28 51.00 -39.22 -6.95
N ILE A 29 51.64 -38.37 -7.75
CA ILE A 29 51.55 -36.90 -7.64
C ILE A 29 50.15 -36.43 -8.00
N PHE A 30 49.55 -36.98 -9.06
CA PHE A 30 48.18 -36.65 -9.45
C PHE A 30 47.18 -37.14 -8.41
N PHE A 31 47.32 -38.36 -7.91
CA PHE A 31 46.43 -38.94 -6.91
C PHE A 31 46.61 -38.27 -5.54
N GLY A 32 47.84 -38.08 -5.09
CA GLY A 32 48.15 -37.37 -3.85
C GLY A 32 47.76 -35.89 -3.90
N GLY A 33 47.99 -35.23 -5.04
CA GLY A 33 47.53 -33.86 -5.29
C GLY A 33 46.01 -33.75 -5.33
N SER A 34 45.33 -34.70 -5.96
CA SER A 34 43.86 -34.76 -6.00
C SER A 34 43.26 -35.05 -4.62
N LEU A 35 43.86 -35.95 -3.85
CA LEU A 35 43.43 -36.30 -2.49
C LEU A 35 43.71 -35.16 -1.50
N GLY A 36 44.86 -34.51 -1.62
CA GLY A 36 45.22 -33.31 -0.84
C GLY A 36 44.31 -32.12 -1.16
N PHE A 37 44.00 -31.90 -2.43
CA PHE A 37 43.02 -30.91 -2.85
C PHE A 37 41.63 -31.23 -2.31
N LEU A 38 41.17 -32.48 -2.43
CA LEU A 38 39.87 -32.90 -1.94
C LEU A 38 39.73 -32.75 -0.42
N THR A 39 40.77 -33.10 0.35
CA THR A 39 40.76 -32.98 1.82
C THR A 39 40.80 -31.52 2.28
N ALA A 40 41.69 -30.69 1.72
CA ALA A 40 41.72 -29.26 2.00
C ALA A 40 40.40 -28.58 1.62
N TYR A 41 39.80 -28.99 0.51
CA TYR A 41 38.56 -28.42 0.02
C TYR A 41 37.32 -28.89 0.82
N LEU A 42 37.27 -30.15 1.26
CA LEU A 42 36.27 -30.61 2.24
C LEU A 42 36.40 -29.88 3.58
N GLY A 43 37.62 -29.48 3.97
CA GLY A 43 37.86 -28.61 5.13
C GLY A 43 37.33 -27.17 4.96
N SER A 44 37.04 -26.74 3.73
CA SER A 44 36.39 -25.45 3.44
C SER A 44 34.87 -25.51 3.42
N ALA A 45 34.28 -26.69 3.71
CA ALA A 45 32.84 -26.84 3.80
C ALA A 45 32.26 -25.96 4.92
N PRO A 46 31.06 -25.41 4.72
CA PRO A 46 30.41 -24.57 5.72
C PRO A 46 30.16 -25.37 7.01
N PRO A 47 30.25 -24.73 8.18
CA PRO A 47 29.97 -25.37 9.45
C PRO A 47 28.47 -25.73 9.57
N LEU A 48 28.18 -26.77 10.37
CA LEU A 48 26.83 -27.38 10.47
C LEU A 48 25.77 -26.45 11.08
N ASP A 49 26.18 -25.44 11.84
CA ASP A 49 25.32 -24.39 12.40
C ASP A 49 24.71 -23.49 11.31
N GLN A 50 25.41 -23.28 10.20
CA GLN A 50 24.93 -22.52 9.04
C GLN A 50 23.93 -23.29 8.17
N VAL A 51 23.80 -24.61 8.35
CA VAL A 51 22.86 -25.45 7.59
C VAL A 51 21.48 -25.39 8.24
N ASN A 52 20.71 -24.34 7.99
CA ASN A 52 19.33 -24.23 8.48
C ASN A 52 18.33 -24.35 7.33
N LEU A 53 17.40 -25.31 7.41
CA LEU A 53 16.34 -25.51 6.42
C LEU A 53 15.09 -24.62 6.69
N THR A 54 15.21 -23.58 7.54
CA THR A 54 14.11 -22.67 7.88
C THR A 54 13.41 -22.14 6.64
N GLN A 55 12.11 -22.44 6.55
CA GLN A 55 11.25 -22.09 5.43
C GLN A 55 10.98 -20.58 5.40
N GLN A 56 10.92 -20.01 4.20
CA GLN A 56 10.41 -18.65 3.99
C GLN A 56 8.89 -18.68 4.17
N TYR A 57 8.37 -17.85 5.07
CA TYR A 57 6.96 -17.80 5.43
C TYR A 57 6.27 -16.61 4.73
N SER A 58 5.03 -16.78 4.29
CA SER A 58 4.21 -15.68 3.77
C SER A 58 3.89 -14.68 4.88
N THR A 59 4.01 -13.41 4.55
CA THR A 59 3.59 -12.32 5.43
C THR A 59 2.09 -12.08 5.25
N HIS A 60 1.36 -11.83 6.33
CA HIS A 60 -0.08 -11.63 6.32
C HIS A 60 -0.42 -10.21 6.79
N ILE A 61 -1.30 -9.51 6.07
CA ILE A 61 -1.78 -8.18 6.43
C ILE A 61 -3.24 -8.28 6.87
N TYR A 62 -3.54 -7.78 8.07
CA TYR A 62 -4.87 -7.83 8.69
C TYR A 62 -5.48 -6.43 8.86
N ASP A 63 -6.80 -6.35 8.73
CA ASP A 63 -7.61 -5.18 9.05
C ASP A 63 -7.71 -4.98 10.59
N ILE A 64 -8.33 -3.87 11.02
CA ILE A 64 -8.54 -3.52 12.43
C ILE A 64 -9.32 -4.60 13.21
N ASN A 65 -10.13 -5.40 12.52
CA ASN A 65 -10.96 -6.46 13.10
C ASN A 65 -10.27 -7.85 13.00
N GLY A 66 -9.01 -7.91 12.56
CA GLY A 66 -8.26 -9.15 12.39
C GLY A 66 -8.61 -9.96 11.14
N ARG A 67 -9.37 -9.39 10.19
CA ARG A 67 -9.65 -10.03 8.89
C ARG A 67 -8.46 -9.88 7.96
N LEU A 68 -8.14 -10.91 7.20
CA LEU A 68 -7.06 -10.88 6.22
C LEU A 68 -7.40 -9.89 5.08
N ILE A 69 -6.54 -8.90 4.86
CA ILE A 69 -6.58 -7.98 3.72
C ILE A 69 -5.95 -8.66 2.50
N THR A 70 -4.70 -9.11 2.66
CA THR A 70 -3.91 -9.81 1.63
C THR A 70 -2.66 -10.46 2.27
N ASP A 71 -1.99 -11.32 1.51
CA ASP A 71 -0.67 -11.87 1.86
C ASP A 71 0.43 -11.21 1.02
N LEU A 72 1.64 -11.12 1.56
CA LEU A 72 2.84 -10.73 0.83
C LEU A 72 3.78 -11.94 0.72
N TYR A 73 4.18 -12.23 -0.51
CA TYR A 73 5.17 -13.26 -0.79
C TYR A 73 5.92 -12.94 -2.09
N ARG A 74 7.21 -13.26 -2.15
CA ARG A 74 7.96 -13.31 -3.43
C ARG A 74 7.54 -14.50 -4.29
N GLU A 75 7.16 -15.57 -3.62
CA GLU A 75 6.83 -16.87 -4.17
C GLU A 75 5.70 -17.48 -3.32
N ASN A 76 4.59 -17.90 -3.94
CA ASN A 76 3.48 -18.54 -3.21
C ASN A 76 3.94 -19.90 -2.69
N ARG A 77 4.29 -19.98 -1.40
CA ARG A 77 4.73 -21.20 -0.69
C ARG A 77 3.76 -21.50 0.45
N VAL A 78 3.16 -22.68 0.42
CA VAL A 78 2.29 -23.19 1.50
C VAL A 78 2.95 -24.46 2.05
N PRO A 79 3.38 -24.48 3.32
CA PRO A 79 4.10 -25.61 3.86
C PRO A 79 3.17 -26.81 4.08
N ILE A 80 3.66 -28.01 3.74
CA ILE A 80 2.99 -29.27 4.00
C ILE A 80 3.99 -30.34 4.44
N ALA A 81 3.66 -31.06 5.51
CA ALA A 81 4.48 -32.17 6.01
C ALA A 81 4.44 -33.34 5.03
N ILE A 82 5.59 -34.01 4.83
CA ILE A 82 5.68 -35.13 3.88
C ILE A 82 4.75 -36.29 4.25
N ASP A 83 4.50 -36.50 5.54
CA ASP A 83 3.58 -37.54 6.05
C ASP A 83 2.11 -37.26 5.71
N SER A 84 1.77 -36.01 5.33
CA SER A 84 0.44 -35.63 4.86
C SER A 84 0.29 -35.76 3.34
N LEU A 85 1.37 -36.08 2.62
CA LEU A 85 1.35 -36.21 1.16
C LEU A 85 1.05 -37.65 0.75
N PRO A 86 0.34 -37.86 -0.37
CA PRO A 86 0.10 -39.19 -0.86
C PRO A 86 1.41 -39.82 -1.36
N ASP A 87 1.54 -41.12 -1.14
CA ASP A 87 2.75 -41.89 -1.43
C ASP A 87 3.23 -41.75 -2.87
N HIS A 88 2.28 -41.70 -3.81
CA HIS A 88 2.58 -41.59 -5.23
C HIS A 88 3.16 -40.23 -5.61
N LEU A 89 2.94 -39.15 -4.84
CA LEU A 89 3.49 -37.83 -5.14
C LEU A 89 4.99 -37.78 -4.92
N TRP A 90 5.45 -38.10 -3.71
CA TRP A 90 6.87 -38.07 -3.44
C TRP A 90 7.62 -39.16 -4.23
N LYS A 91 6.99 -40.33 -4.47
CA LYS A 91 7.53 -41.38 -5.36
C LYS A 91 7.67 -40.91 -6.81
N ALA A 92 6.71 -40.16 -7.33
CA ALA A 92 6.79 -39.60 -8.69
C ALA A 92 7.97 -38.62 -8.83
N VAL A 93 8.16 -37.77 -7.82
CA VAL A 93 9.29 -36.82 -7.77
C VAL A 93 10.62 -37.56 -7.67
N VAL A 94 10.75 -38.54 -6.79
CA VAL A 94 11.97 -39.37 -6.66
C VAL A 94 12.26 -40.13 -7.96
N ALA A 95 11.24 -40.74 -8.58
CA ALA A 95 11.40 -41.51 -9.83
C ALA A 95 12.00 -40.69 -10.99
N ILE A 96 11.71 -39.39 -11.05
CA ILE A 96 12.10 -38.52 -12.15
C ILE A 96 13.32 -37.64 -11.85
N GLU A 97 13.49 -37.20 -10.61
CA GLU A 97 14.58 -36.31 -10.20
C GLU A 97 15.81 -37.09 -9.72
N ASP A 98 15.62 -38.19 -8.97
CA ASP A 98 16.69 -38.93 -8.32
C ASP A 98 16.26 -40.34 -7.89
N ASP A 99 16.22 -41.28 -8.85
CA ASP A 99 15.71 -42.65 -8.65
C ASP A 99 16.54 -43.51 -7.66
N LYS A 100 17.67 -42.97 -7.21
CA LYS A 100 18.58 -43.57 -6.24
C LYS A 100 18.75 -42.71 -4.99
N PHE A 101 17.83 -41.77 -4.75
CA PHE A 101 17.89 -40.80 -3.65
C PHE A 101 18.16 -41.44 -2.28
N PHE A 102 17.51 -42.57 -1.98
CA PHE A 102 17.67 -43.28 -0.71
C PHE A 102 18.93 -44.18 -0.65
N ASP A 103 19.56 -44.45 -1.80
CA ASP A 103 20.72 -45.35 -1.91
C ASP A 103 22.06 -44.61 -1.75
N HIS A 104 22.08 -43.26 -1.83
CA HIS A 104 23.29 -42.46 -1.72
C HIS A 104 23.22 -41.37 -0.64
N HIS A 105 24.37 -40.86 -0.20
CA HIS A 105 24.46 -39.75 0.78
C HIS A 105 24.81 -38.44 0.08
N GLY A 106 23.81 -37.75 -0.45
CA GLY A 106 23.97 -36.45 -1.12
C GLY A 106 24.42 -36.48 -2.57
N ILE A 107 25.27 -37.43 -2.99
CA ILE A 107 25.78 -37.51 -4.38
C ILE A 107 25.67 -38.91 -4.96
N ASN A 108 25.16 -38.99 -6.19
CA ASN A 108 25.19 -40.18 -7.01
C ASN A 108 26.41 -40.16 -7.95
N PHE A 109 27.53 -40.74 -7.51
CA PHE A 109 28.79 -40.76 -8.29
C PHE A 109 28.67 -41.48 -9.64
N ILE A 110 27.81 -42.51 -9.72
CA ILE A 110 27.58 -43.27 -10.94
C ILE A 110 26.82 -42.41 -11.96
N ALA A 111 25.76 -41.72 -11.53
CA ALA A 111 24.99 -40.82 -12.38
C ALA A 111 25.83 -39.61 -12.81
N PHE A 112 26.65 -39.06 -11.90
CA PHE A 112 27.56 -37.96 -12.20
C PHE A 112 28.61 -38.34 -13.25
N GLY A 113 29.28 -39.48 -13.08
CA GLY A 113 30.26 -39.99 -14.05
C GLY A 113 29.65 -40.29 -15.42
N ARG A 114 28.43 -40.86 -15.44
CA ARG A 114 27.67 -41.10 -16.68
C ARG A 114 27.34 -39.80 -17.40
N ALA A 115 26.87 -38.78 -16.67
CA ALA A 115 26.53 -37.47 -17.24
C ALA A 115 27.76 -36.78 -17.87
N ILE A 116 28.94 -36.89 -17.23
CA ILE A 116 30.20 -36.37 -17.80
C ILE A 116 30.52 -37.04 -19.14
N LEU A 117 30.45 -38.38 -19.20
CA LEU A 117 30.77 -39.15 -20.41
C LEU A 117 29.81 -38.79 -21.56
N VAL A 118 28.51 -38.67 -21.27
CA VAL A 118 27.48 -38.30 -22.26
C VAL A 118 27.68 -36.87 -22.75
N ASN A 119 27.90 -35.92 -21.85
CA ASN A 119 28.08 -34.51 -22.22
C ASN A 119 29.38 -34.26 -23.02
N LEU A 120 30.46 -35.00 -22.72
CA LEU A 120 31.69 -34.99 -23.50
C LEU A 120 31.48 -35.56 -24.91
N ARG A 121 30.68 -36.63 -25.03
CA ARG A 121 30.36 -37.26 -26.31
C ARG A 121 29.47 -36.39 -27.19
N GLU A 122 28.45 -35.75 -26.60
CA GLU A 122 27.48 -34.93 -27.35
C GLU A 122 27.94 -33.48 -27.56
N ARG A 123 29.07 -33.07 -26.96
CA ARG A 123 29.59 -31.67 -26.98
C ARG A 123 28.56 -30.61 -26.57
N ARG A 124 27.55 -31.01 -25.80
CA ARG A 124 26.49 -30.16 -25.24
C ARG A 124 26.09 -30.68 -23.86
N PHE A 125 25.55 -29.82 -23.02
CA PHE A 125 24.99 -30.21 -21.72
C PHE A 125 23.64 -30.91 -21.92
N ALA A 126 23.67 -32.20 -22.27
CA ALA A 126 22.48 -33.00 -22.58
C ALA A 126 21.86 -33.69 -21.35
N GLN A 127 22.68 -34.07 -20.37
CA GLN A 127 22.25 -34.79 -19.17
C GLN A 127 22.76 -34.13 -17.89
N GLY A 128 21.87 -33.93 -16.93
CA GLY A 128 22.21 -33.47 -15.58
C GLY A 128 22.63 -34.63 -14.68
N GLY A 129 23.57 -34.39 -13.77
CA GLY A 129 24.02 -35.36 -12.76
C GLY A 129 23.84 -34.85 -11.33
N GLY A 130 22.81 -34.05 -11.05
CA GLY A 130 22.50 -33.53 -9.72
C GLY A 130 21.49 -34.41 -8.99
N THR A 131 21.56 -34.44 -7.66
CA THR A 131 20.65 -35.15 -6.75
C THR A 131 19.63 -34.19 -6.13
N ILE A 132 18.57 -34.70 -5.51
CA ILE A 132 17.60 -33.87 -4.77
C ILE A 132 18.31 -33.00 -3.71
N THR A 133 19.23 -33.58 -2.94
CA THR A 133 20.00 -32.86 -1.91
C THR A 133 20.86 -31.73 -2.50
N MET A 134 21.47 -31.94 -3.67
CA MET A 134 22.22 -30.88 -4.35
C MET A 134 21.29 -29.76 -4.85
N GLN A 135 20.06 -30.08 -5.24
CA GLN A 135 19.07 -29.07 -5.62
C GLN A 135 18.57 -28.26 -4.41
N VAL A 136 18.38 -28.91 -3.25
CA VAL A 136 18.10 -28.24 -1.96
C VAL A 136 19.24 -27.26 -1.62
N ALA A 137 20.49 -27.74 -1.67
CA ALA A 137 21.67 -26.91 -1.45
C ALA A 137 21.75 -25.69 -2.38
N ARG A 138 21.49 -25.90 -3.67
CA ARG A 138 21.48 -24.86 -4.69
C ARG A 138 20.46 -23.77 -4.38
N ASN A 139 19.26 -24.16 -3.96
CA ASN A 139 18.14 -23.23 -3.78
C ASN A 139 18.23 -22.46 -2.46
N LEU A 140 18.86 -23.03 -1.42
CA LEU A 140 18.93 -22.40 -0.09
C LEU A 140 20.17 -21.55 0.15
N PHE A 141 21.33 -21.96 -0.39
CA PHE A 141 22.62 -21.40 0.07
C PHE A 141 23.45 -20.73 -1.03
N LEU A 142 23.06 -20.82 -2.30
CA LEU A 142 23.89 -20.40 -3.43
C LEU A 142 23.20 -19.36 -4.31
N THR A 143 23.94 -18.33 -4.69
CA THR A 143 23.50 -17.33 -5.67
C THR A 143 23.63 -17.87 -7.11
N GLN A 144 22.86 -17.32 -8.05
CA GLN A 144 22.77 -17.82 -9.44
C GLN A 144 24.00 -17.53 -10.33
N GLU A 145 25.21 -17.32 -9.80
CA GLU A 145 26.38 -17.08 -10.65
C GLU A 145 26.83 -18.35 -11.41
N LYS A 146 27.19 -18.19 -12.68
CA LYS A 146 27.62 -19.28 -13.57
C LYS A 146 29.14 -19.45 -13.55
N LEU A 147 29.65 -20.25 -12.62
CA LEU A 147 31.00 -20.81 -12.70
C LEU A 147 30.99 -22.28 -12.23
N VAL A 148 31.95 -23.06 -12.74
CA VAL A 148 32.19 -24.47 -12.35
C VAL A 148 32.38 -24.63 -10.83
N SER A 149 32.79 -23.56 -10.13
CA SER A 149 32.86 -23.46 -8.66
C SER A 149 31.51 -23.68 -7.98
N ARG A 150 30.38 -23.27 -8.57
CA ARG A 150 29.05 -23.42 -7.96
C ARG A 150 28.65 -24.88 -7.80
N LYS A 151 28.91 -25.72 -8.82
CA LYS A 151 28.53 -27.14 -8.77
C LYS A 151 29.30 -27.90 -7.67
N LEU A 152 30.50 -27.42 -7.38
CA LEU A 152 31.34 -27.93 -6.30
C LEU A 152 30.88 -27.41 -4.92
N GLN A 153 30.34 -26.19 -4.84
CA GLN A 153 29.65 -25.69 -3.63
C GLN A 153 28.34 -26.43 -3.35
N GLU A 154 27.54 -26.74 -4.37
CA GLU A 154 26.33 -27.58 -4.24
C GLU A 154 26.67 -28.94 -3.61
N PHE A 155 27.80 -29.53 -4.01
CA PHE A 155 28.33 -30.76 -3.45
C PHE A 155 28.65 -30.61 -1.95
N LEU A 156 29.40 -29.57 -1.56
CA LEU A 156 29.79 -29.35 -0.16
C LEU A 156 28.57 -29.15 0.74
N TRP A 157 27.64 -28.31 0.31
CA TRP A 157 26.39 -28.09 1.03
C TRP A 157 25.54 -29.37 1.10
N ALA A 158 25.45 -30.15 0.03
CA ALA A 158 24.72 -31.42 0.04
C ALA A 158 25.30 -32.42 1.06
N VAL A 159 26.63 -32.51 1.17
CA VAL A 159 27.29 -33.34 2.19
C VAL A 159 26.93 -32.87 3.60
N GLN A 160 26.94 -31.56 3.86
CA GLN A 160 26.62 -31.03 5.19
C GLN A 160 25.13 -31.17 5.53
N ILE A 161 24.24 -31.01 4.56
CA ILE A 161 22.80 -31.25 4.71
C ILE A 161 22.56 -32.72 5.11
N GLU A 162 23.17 -33.67 4.41
CA GLU A 162 23.00 -35.12 4.68
C GLU A 162 23.63 -35.58 5.99
N ARG A 163 24.55 -34.78 6.57
CA ARG A 163 25.09 -35.04 7.91
C ARG A 163 24.15 -34.55 9.02
N LYS A 164 23.30 -33.56 8.74
CA LYS A 164 22.45 -32.90 9.73
C LYS A 164 21.00 -33.36 9.68
N TYR A 165 20.48 -33.63 8.48
CA TYR A 165 19.07 -33.94 8.24
C TYR A 165 18.90 -35.33 7.63
N SER A 166 17.80 -35.98 7.99
CA SER A 166 17.37 -37.25 7.43
C SER A 166 16.90 -37.12 5.97
N LYS A 167 16.85 -38.25 5.25
CA LYS A 167 16.32 -38.30 3.88
C LYS A 167 14.89 -37.77 3.76
N GLN A 168 14.06 -38.03 4.78
CA GLN A 168 12.68 -37.54 4.81
C GLN A 168 12.64 -36.02 4.95
N GLU A 169 13.40 -35.44 5.87
CA GLU A 169 13.47 -33.97 6.03
C GLU A 169 14.00 -33.27 4.78
N ILE A 170 15.01 -33.86 4.12
CA ILE A 170 15.55 -33.32 2.85
C ILE A 170 14.50 -33.36 1.75
N LEU A 171 13.78 -34.48 1.62
CA LEU A 171 12.74 -34.65 0.61
C LEU A 171 11.53 -33.73 0.89
N GLU A 172 11.11 -33.60 2.15
CA GLU A 172 10.06 -32.67 2.57
C GLU A 172 10.44 -31.23 2.20
N THR A 173 11.67 -30.83 2.53
CA THR A 173 12.18 -29.50 2.19
C THR A 173 12.18 -29.29 0.69
N TYR A 174 12.65 -30.28 -0.09
CA TYR A 174 12.61 -30.22 -1.54
C TYR A 174 11.19 -30.04 -2.08
N LEU A 175 10.24 -30.86 -1.62
CA LEU A 175 8.83 -30.82 -2.03
C LEU A 175 8.16 -29.49 -1.67
N ASN A 176 8.57 -28.80 -0.61
CA ASN A 176 8.08 -27.49 -0.22
C ASN A 176 8.78 -26.31 -0.94
N MET A 177 9.88 -26.57 -1.67
CA MET A 177 10.67 -25.54 -2.33
C MET A 177 10.63 -25.57 -3.86
N VAL A 178 10.29 -26.70 -4.47
CA VAL A 178 10.35 -26.84 -5.93
C VAL A 178 9.50 -25.78 -6.63
N HIS A 179 10.10 -25.07 -7.58
CA HIS A 179 9.36 -24.12 -8.41
C HIS A 179 8.47 -24.89 -9.37
N LEU A 180 7.16 -24.64 -9.29
CA LEU A 180 6.17 -25.29 -10.15
C LEU A 180 5.57 -24.31 -11.17
N GLY A 181 6.16 -23.13 -11.32
CA GLY A 181 5.75 -22.15 -12.33
C GLY A 181 4.72 -21.19 -11.79
N HIS A 182 4.59 -20.04 -12.46
CA HIS A 182 3.56 -19.04 -12.16
C HIS A 182 3.52 -18.54 -10.72
N GLY A 183 4.70 -18.49 -10.09
CA GLY A 183 4.84 -18.07 -8.70
C GLY A 183 4.48 -19.15 -7.68
N ALA A 184 4.00 -20.33 -8.07
CA ALA A 184 3.77 -21.45 -7.15
C ALA A 184 5.10 -22.17 -6.84
N ASN A 185 5.42 -22.24 -5.56
CA ASN A 185 6.64 -22.89 -5.06
C ASN A 185 6.25 -23.86 -3.94
N GLY A 186 6.67 -25.11 -4.11
CA GLY A 186 6.22 -26.23 -3.29
C GLY A 186 4.95 -26.89 -3.80
N VAL A 187 4.82 -28.19 -3.52
CA VAL A 187 3.77 -29.05 -4.07
C VAL A 187 2.35 -28.65 -3.65
N GLU A 188 2.15 -28.08 -2.46
CA GLU A 188 0.84 -27.58 -2.01
C GLU A 188 0.40 -26.37 -2.84
N ALA A 189 1.28 -25.38 -3.01
CA ALA A 189 0.97 -24.23 -3.87
C ALA A 189 0.76 -24.64 -5.33
N GLY A 190 1.50 -25.64 -5.82
CA GLY A 190 1.30 -26.22 -7.13
C GLY A 190 -0.03 -26.95 -7.27
N ALA A 191 -0.45 -27.71 -6.26
CA ALA A 191 -1.73 -28.41 -6.24
C ALA A 191 -2.91 -27.42 -6.29
N GLN A 192 -2.84 -26.36 -5.50
CA GLN A 192 -3.84 -25.29 -5.51
C GLN A 192 -3.87 -24.55 -6.85
N LEU A 193 -2.70 -24.27 -7.44
CA LEU A 193 -2.58 -23.60 -8.73
C LEU A 193 -3.20 -24.42 -9.86
N TYR A 194 -2.84 -25.70 -9.97
CA TYR A 194 -3.18 -26.52 -11.13
C TYR A 194 -4.50 -27.27 -10.99
N PHE A 195 -4.90 -27.64 -9.76
CA PHE A 195 -6.07 -28.50 -9.52
C PHE A 195 -7.07 -27.90 -8.53
N GLY A 196 -6.77 -26.75 -7.91
CA GLY A 196 -7.68 -26.08 -6.98
C GLY A 196 -7.93 -26.82 -5.67
N LYS A 197 -7.05 -27.75 -5.29
CA LYS A 197 -7.16 -28.59 -4.08
C LYS A 197 -5.82 -28.75 -3.36
N SER A 198 -5.83 -29.30 -2.15
CA SER A 198 -4.61 -29.55 -1.37
C SER A 198 -3.80 -30.69 -1.98
N ALA A 199 -2.47 -30.64 -1.83
CA ALA A 199 -1.56 -31.68 -2.29
C ALA A 199 -1.81 -33.04 -1.63
N ARG A 200 -2.46 -33.07 -0.46
CA ARG A 200 -2.89 -34.30 0.22
C ARG A 200 -3.95 -35.09 -0.57
N ASP A 201 -4.73 -34.39 -1.41
CA ASP A 201 -5.89 -34.91 -2.14
C ASP A 201 -5.58 -35.16 -3.63
N LEU A 202 -4.28 -35.14 -4.00
CA LEU A 202 -3.86 -35.44 -5.36
C LEU A 202 -4.03 -36.93 -5.65
N ASP A 203 -4.40 -37.25 -6.89
CA ASP A 203 -4.32 -38.60 -7.41
C ASP A 203 -2.97 -38.90 -8.07
N LEU A 204 -2.82 -40.11 -8.61
CA LEU A 204 -1.59 -40.57 -9.26
C LEU A 204 -1.26 -39.77 -10.54
N ALA A 205 -2.25 -39.42 -11.37
CA ALA A 205 -2.01 -38.71 -12.62
C ALA A 205 -1.62 -37.24 -12.36
N GLU A 206 -2.29 -36.59 -11.42
CA GLU A 206 -2.00 -35.23 -10.97
C GLU A 206 -0.63 -35.15 -10.30
N SER A 207 -0.29 -36.16 -9.49
CA SER A 207 1.04 -36.30 -8.86
C SER A 207 2.15 -36.45 -9.89
N ALA A 208 1.95 -37.30 -10.89
CA ALA A 208 2.90 -37.49 -11.98
C ALA A 208 3.04 -36.23 -12.85
N LEU A 209 1.95 -35.49 -13.05
CA LEU A 209 1.96 -34.20 -13.73
C LEU A 209 2.79 -33.19 -12.95
N LEU A 210 2.52 -33.03 -11.65
CA LEU A 210 3.23 -32.08 -10.77
C LEU A 210 4.74 -32.39 -10.71
N ALA A 211 5.11 -33.66 -10.57
CA ALA A 211 6.50 -34.11 -10.63
C ALA A 211 7.15 -33.82 -12.01
N GLY A 212 6.38 -33.97 -13.09
CA GLY A 212 6.83 -33.70 -14.45
C GLY A 212 7.18 -32.24 -14.71
N ILE A 213 6.45 -31.32 -14.07
CA ILE A 213 6.59 -29.86 -14.18
C ILE A 213 7.94 -29.37 -13.63
N ILE A 214 8.44 -29.95 -12.53
CA ILE A 214 9.66 -29.54 -11.81
C ILE A 214 10.84 -29.30 -12.75
N ARG A 215 11.05 -30.21 -13.72
CA ARG A 215 12.18 -30.12 -14.66
C ARG A 215 12.17 -28.83 -15.49
N TRP A 216 10.99 -28.36 -15.90
CA TRP A 216 10.86 -27.15 -16.71
C TRP A 216 9.47 -26.51 -16.55
N PRO A 217 9.25 -25.73 -15.48
CA PRO A 217 7.90 -25.35 -15.06
C PRO A 217 7.11 -24.58 -16.12
N THR A 218 7.75 -23.64 -16.82
CA THR A 218 7.11 -22.85 -17.89
C THR A 218 6.68 -23.71 -19.07
N ARG A 219 7.51 -24.68 -19.47
CA ARG A 219 7.28 -25.51 -20.67
C ARG A 219 6.22 -26.58 -20.40
N TYR A 220 6.30 -27.24 -19.26
CA TYR A 220 5.43 -28.34 -18.89
C TYR A 220 4.18 -27.89 -18.12
N SER A 221 4.00 -26.59 -17.90
CA SER A 221 2.77 -26.04 -17.32
C SER A 221 1.57 -26.34 -18.22
N PRO A 222 0.53 -27.02 -17.72
CA PRO A 222 -0.67 -27.33 -18.50
C PRO A 222 -1.50 -26.08 -18.85
N HIS A 223 -1.35 -24.95 -18.14
CA HIS A 223 -1.92 -23.66 -18.57
C HIS A 223 -1.32 -23.11 -19.87
N ASN A 224 -0.07 -23.48 -20.19
CA ASN A 224 0.66 -22.94 -21.33
C ASN A 224 0.66 -23.92 -22.50
N ASN A 225 0.99 -25.19 -22.22
CA ASN A 225 1.14 -26.25 -23.22
C ASN A 225 0.51 -27.56 -22.70
N PRO A 226 -0.82 -27.74 -22.80
CA PRO A 226 -1.51 -28.94 -22.30
C PRO A 226 -0.96 -30.25 -22.87
N ASP A 227 -0.68 -30.30 -24.18
CA ASP A 227 -0.20 -31.51 -24.85
C ASP A 227 1.20 -31.91 -24.38
N THR A 228 2.11 -30.93 -24.26
CA THR A 228 3.47 -31.17 -23.75
C THR A 228 3.46 -31.57 -22.27
N ALA A 229 2.53 -31.02 -21.49
CA ALA A 229 2.32 -31.42 -20.10
C ALA A 229 1.84 -32.87 -19.99
N LYS A 230 0.93 -33.29 -20.88
CA LYS A 230 0.44 -34.67 -20.98
C LYS A 230 1.55 -35.66 -21.31
N GLU A 231 2.31 -35.42 -22.38
CA GLU A 231 3.45 -36.26 -22.74
C GLU A 231 4.45 -36.40 -21.58
N ARG A 232 4.68 -35.30 -20.86
CA ARG A 232 5.61 -35.28 -19.72
C ARG A 232 5.07 -36.07 -18.53
N ARG A 233 3.80 -35.93 -18.18
CA ARG A 233 3.12 -36.72 -17.13
C ARG A 233 3.20 -38.22 -17.47
N ASP A 234 2.88 -38.59 -18.70
CA ASP A 234 2.86 -39.99 -19.15
C ASP A 234 4.27 -40.60 -19.10
N PHE A 235 5.31 -39.79 -19.36
CA PHE A 235 6.70 -40.17 -19.16
C PHE A 235 7.03 -40.45 -17.69
N VAL A 236 6.55 -39.61 -16.76
CA VAL A 236 6.74 -39.82 -15.31
C VAL A 236 6.04 -41.11 -14.86
N LEU A 237 4.79 -41.32 -15.27
CA LEU A 237 4.04 -42.54 -14.99
C LEU A 237 4.79 -43.79 -15.49
N LYS A 238 5.32 -43.74 -16.72
CA LYS A 238 6.12 -44.84 -17.27
C LYS A 238 7.36 -45.10 -16.43
N ARG A 239 8.04 -44.05 -15.96
CA ARG A 239 9.23 -44.19 -15.11
C ARG A 239 8.89 -44.81 -13.76
N MET A 240 7.75 -44.44 -13.17
CA MET A 240 7.26 -45.06 -11.93
C MET A 240 6.95 -46.55 -12.12
N LEU A 241 6.38 -46.95 -13.27
CA LEU A 241 6.15 -48.36 -13.61
C LEU A 241 7.47 -49.14 -13.73
N GLU A 242 8.46 -48.59 -14.44
CA GLU A 242 9.79 -49.23 -14.63
C GLU A 242 10.54 -49.44 -13.30
N LEU A 243 10.31 -48.57 -12.32
CA LEU A 243 10.88 -48.66 -10.98
C LEU A 243 10.03 -49.51 -10.01
N GLY A 244 8.87 -50.01 -10.45
CA GLY A 244 7.97 -50.83 -9.65
C GLY A 244 7.18 -50.05 -8.58
N TYR A 245 7.06 -48.73 -8.71
CA TYR A 245 6.25 -47.91 -7.79
C TYR A 245 4.75 -48.00 -8.06
N ILE A 246 4.36 -48.38 -9.27
CA ILE A 246 2.97 -48.58 -9.70
C ILE A 246 2.86 -49.84 -10.54
N THR A 247 1.66 -50.40 -10.60
CA THR A 247 1.31 -51.54 -11.45
C THR A 247 0.96 -51.10 -12.87
N ASN A 248 0.95 -52.06 -13.81
CA ASN A 248 0.55 -51.78 -15.19
C ASN A 248 -0.91 -51.30 -15.29
N ALA A 249 -1.80 -51.76 -14.40
CA ALA A 249 -3.19 -51.33 -14.35
C ALA A 249 -3.32 -49.86 -13.91
N GLU A 250 -2.58 -49.45 -12.87
CA GLU A 250 -2.53 -48.06 -12.40
C GLU A 250 -1.91 -47.13 -13.45
N PHE A 251 -0.85 -47.59 -14.14
CA PHE A 251 -0.24 -46.85 -15.25
C PHE A 251 -1.26 -46.56 -16.37
N GLU A 252 -1.96 -47.58 -16.85
CA GLU A 252 -2.96 -47.42 -17.92
C GLU A 252 -4.15 -46.56 -17.47
N SER A 253 -4.59 -46.70 -16.22
CA SER A 253 -5.66 -45.87 -15.66
C SER A 253 -5.25 -44.39 -15.59
N ALA A 254 -4.11 -44.09 -14.96
CA ALA A 254 -3.63 -42.71 -14.77
C ALA A 254 -3.24 -42.04 -16.10
N ARG A 255 -2.68 -42.79 -17.07
CA ARG A 255 -2.32 -42.26 -18.39
C ARG A 255 -3.56 -41.80 -19.17
N ASN A 256 -4.67 -42.52 -19.05
CA ASN A 256 -5.90 -42.23 -19.78
C ASN A 256 -6.76 -41.13 -19.11
N GLN A 257 -6.41 -40.67 -17.91
CA GLN A 257 -7.10 -39.55 -17.27
C GLN A 257 -6.82 -38.22 -18.02
N PRO A 258 -7.86 -37.42 -18.31
CA PRO A 258 -7.69 -36.10 -18.89
C PRO A 258 -6.92 -35.16 -17.94
N ILE A 259 -6.28 -34.13 -18.50
CA ILE A 259 -5.72 -33.05 -17.67
C ILE A 259 -6.80 -32.00 -17.50
N GLU A 260 -7.41 -31.94 -16.33
CA GLU A 260 -8.29 -30.84 -15.93
C GLU A 260 -7.46 -29.82 -15.16
N VAL A 261 -7.46 -28.57 -15.61
CA VAL A 261 -6.71 -27.49 -14.96
C VAL A 261 -7.69 -26.52 -14.33
N ALA A 262 -7.47 -26.17 -13.07
CA ALA A 262 -8.27 -25.18 -12.37
C ALA A 262 -8.22 -23.82 -13.09
N GLU A 263 -9.36 -23.12 -13.15
CA GLU A 263 -9.38 -21.74 -13.62
C GLU A 263 -8.57 -20.84 -12.69
N ARG A 264 -7.78 -19.94 -13.28
CA ARG A 264 -7.02 -18.94 -12.52
C ARG A 264 -7.96 -17.89 -11.97
N LYS A 265 -8.24 -17.95 -10.67
CA LYS A 265 -8.85 -16.81 -9.98
C LYS A 265 -7.81 -15.70 -9.87
N PRO A 266 -8.06 -14.48 -10.38
CA PRO A 266 -7.18 -13.36 -10.12
C PRO A 266 -7.08 -13.14 -8.61
N ARG A 267 -5.89 -12.80 -8.15
CA ARG A 267 -5.64 -12.57 -6.72
C ARG A 267 -6.41 -11.32 -6.31
N ASN A 268 -7.40 -11.50 -5.42
CA ASN A 268 -8.21 -10.40 -4.94
C ASN A 268 -7.45 -9.67 -3.81
N VAL A 269 -6.71 -8.62 -4.16
CA VAL A 269 -6.07 -7.75 -3.16
C VAL A 269 -7.12 -6.72 -2.74
N ASN A 270 -7.61 -6.85 -1.51
CA ASN A 270 -8.48 -5.82 -0.95
C ASN A 270 -7.65 -4.56 -0.66
N ALA A 271 -8.21 -3.38 -0.89
CA ALA A 271 -7.59 -2.10 -0.58
C ALA A 271 -6.17 -1.91 -1.20
N PRO A 272 -5.98 -2.09 -2.51
CA PRO A 272 -4.65 -2.12 -3.13
C PRO A 272 -3.83 -0.86 -2.86
N TYR A 273 -4.44 0.32 -2.91
CA TYR A 273 -3.77 1.60 -2.62
C TYR A 273 -3.28 1.70 -1.17
N PHE A 274 -4.04 1.16 -0.21
CA PHE A 274 -3.62 1.12 1.20
C PHE A 274 -2.49 0.12 1.41
N VAL A 275 -2.58 -1.05 0.78
CA VAL A 275 -1.53 -2.08 0.84
C VAL A 275 -0.22 -1.52 0.28
N ASP A 276 -0.24 -0.89 -0.89
CA ASP A 276 0.95 -0.28 -1.49
C ASP A 276 1.51 0.84 -0.59
N TYR A 277 0.63 1.67 0.02
CA TYR A 277 1.04 2.73 0.95
C TYR A 277 1.82 2.22 2.17
N ILE A 278 1.39 1.11 2.79
CA ILE A 278 2.11 0.53 3.93
C ILE A 278 3.30 -0.32 3.51
N LEU A 279 3.30 -0.84 2.28
CA LEU A 279 4.34 -1.72 1.79
C LEU A 279 5.67 -0.99 1.63
N ASP A 280 5.65 0.23 1.09
CA ASP A 280 6.86 1.05 0.94
C ASP A 280 7.53 1.30 2.31
N ASP A 281 6.74 1.67 3.32
CA ASP A 281 7.19 1.91 4.69
C ASP A 281 7.71 0.62 5.37
N LEU A 282 7.05 -0.52 5.14
CA LEU A 282 7.51 -1.81 5.66
C LEU A 282 8.82 -2.26 5.01
N ILE A 283 8.99 -2.05 3.70
CA ILE A 283 10.22 -2.39 2.97
C ILE A 283 11.39 -1.54 3.47
N GLU A 284 11.17 -0.24 3.67
CA GLU A 284 12.18 0.66 4.22
C GLU A 284 12.66 0.21 5.62
N ARG A 285 11.73 -0.21 6.49
CA ARG A 285 12.04 -0.56 7.88
C ARG A 285 12.55 -1.98 8.09
N TYR A 286 11.98 -2.97 7.39
CA TYR A 286 12.27 -4.40 7.62
C TYR A 286 13.09 -5.04 6.50
N GLY A 287 13.23 -4.38 5.35
CA GLY A 287 13.85 -4.93 4.16
C GLY A 287 12.94 -5.90 3.40
N GLU A 288 13.07 -5.92 2.08
CA GLU A 288 12.23 -6.71 1.18
C GLU A 288 12.23 -8.22 1.54
N GLU A 289 13.39 -8.80 1.87
CA GLU A 289 13.50 -10.22 2.26
C GLU A 289 12.56 -10.59 3.42
N ARG A 290 12.51 -9.74 4.45
CA ARG A 290 11.71 -10.00 5.64
C ARG A 290 10.24 -9.72 5.39
N VAL A 291 9.92 -8.69 4.61
CA VAL A 291 8.55 -8.35 4.24
C VAL A 291 7.91 -9.45 3.39
N PHE A 292 8.63 -10.01 2.42
CA PHE A 292 8.08 -10.98 1.47
C PHE A 292 8.41 -12.45 1.77
N GLY A 293 9.24 -12.75 2.79
CA GLY A 293 9.61 -14.12 3.15
C GLY A 293 9.85 -14.37 4.65
N GLY A 294 9.69 -13.35 5.49
CA GLY A 294 9.96 -13.43 6.92
C GLY A 294 8.77 -13.86 7.79
N GLY A 295 7.59 -14.11 7.21
CA GLY A 295 6.41 -14.55 7.95
C GLY A 295 5.82 -13.51 8.89
N LEU A 296 5.89 -12.23 8.52
CA LEU A 296 5.37 -11.17 9.39
C LEU A 296 3.85 -11.26 9.48
N ARG A 297 3.31 -10.85 10.62
CA ARG A 297 1.87 -10.56 10.77
C ARG A 297 1.72 -9.07 11.03
N ILE A 298 1.10 -8.38 10.09
CA ILE A 298 0.94 -6.93 10.10
C ILE A 298 -0.52 -6.64 10.42
N TYR A 299 -0.77 -6.01 11.55
CA TYR A 299 -2.11 -5.55 11.96
C TYR A 299 -2.23 -4.07 11.64
N THR A 300 -3.22 -3.71 10.84
CA THR A 300 -3.40 -2.36 10.31
C THR A 300 -4.59 -1.66 10.95
N THR A 301 -4.73 -0.36 10.67
CA THR A 301 -5.86 0.45 11.14
C THR A 301 -7.09 0.41 10.22
N LEU A 302 -6.92 -0.15 9.02
CA LEU A 302 -7.94 -0.19 7.96
C LEU A 302 -9.17 -0.95 8.43
N ASP A 303 -10.36 -0.45 8.12
CA ASP A 303 -11.61 -1.21 8.27
C ASP A 303 -12.11 -1.61 6.89
N LEU A 304 -12.14 -2.92 6.57
CA LEU A 304 -12.56 -3.39 5.24
C LEU A 304 -14.02 -3.05 4.89
N ASN A 305 -14.90 -2.83 5.88
CA ASN A 305 -16.28 -2.41 5.59
C ASN A 305 -16.31 -0.93 5.19
N MET A 306 -15.58 -0.08 5.93
CA MET A 306 -15.45 1.34 5.55
C MET A 306 -14.70 1.49 4.23
N GLN A 307 -13.65 0.69 4.00
CA GLN A 307 -12.92 0.69 2.73
C GLN A 307 -13.84 0.39 1.55
N LYS A 308 -14.66 -0.67 1.65
CA LYS A 308 -15.62 -1.02 0.61
C LYS A 308 -16.62 0.12 0.37
N ALA A 309 -17.15 0.71 1.44
CA ALA A 309 -18.06 1.86 1.33
C ALA A 309 -17.38 3.07 0.64
N ALA A 310 -16.10 3.31 0.90
CA ALA A 310 -15.33 4.38 0.26
C ALA A 310 -15.12 4.12 -1.23
N GLU A 311 -14.76 2.88 -1.61
CA GLU A 311 -14.60 2.47 -3.00
C GLU A 311 -15.90 2.62 -3.78
N GLU A 312 -17.03 2.14 -3.22
CA GLU A 312 -18.35 2.24 -3.83
C GLU A 312 -18.80 3.70 -3.96
N ALA A 313 -18.68 4.50 -2.90
CA ALA A 313 -19.08 5.92 -2.93
C ALA A 313 -18.27 6.72 -3.96
N LEU A 314 -16.95 6.50 -4.02
CA LEU A 314 -16.10 7.18 -4.99
C LEU A 314 -16.44 6.76 -6.41
N LEU A 315 -16.47 5.46 -6.71
CA LEU A 315 -16.75 4.97 -8.06
C LEU A 315 -18.13 5.39 -8.58
N ASN A 316 -19.15 5.35 -7.73
CA ASN A 316 -20.52 5.73 -8.11
C ASN A 316 -20.70 7.23 -8.29
N GLY A 317 -19.98 8.06 -7.53
CA GLY A 317 -20.13 9.52 -7.60
C GLY A 317 -19.21 10.20 -8.61
N LEU A 318 -18.13 9.53 -9.07
CA LEU A 318 -17.27 10.08 -10.11
C LEU A 318 -17.97 10.08 -11.49
N PRO A 319 -17.92 11.19 -12.25
CA PRO A 319 -18.40 11.17 -13.63
C PRO A 319 -17.51 10.27 -14.50
N THR A 320 -18.06 9.74 -15.59
CA THR A 320 -17.28 8.99 -16.59
C THR A 320 -17.01 9.88 -17.80
N GLY A 321 -15.77 10.34 -17.93
CA GLY A 321 -15.29 11.17 -19.03
C GLY A 321 -14.66 10.36 -20.17
N TYR A 322 -13.45 10.73 -20.56
CA TYR A 322 -12.68 10.07 -21.62
C TYR A 322 -11.61 9.15 -21.02
N VAL A 323 -11.11 8.21 -21.83
CA VAL A 323 -9.93 7.39 -21.50
C VAL A 323 -8.70 8.07 -22.07
N ASP A 324 -7.70 8.33 -21.24
CA ASP A 324 -6.46 8.99 -21.65
C ASP A 324 -5.48 8.05 -22.38
N SER A 325 -4.33 8.58 -22.78
CA SER A 325 -3.30 7.82 -23.50
C SER A 325 -2.69 6.67 -22.68
N SER A 326 -2.84 6.69 -21.37
CA SER A 326 -2.36 5.66 -20.44
C SER A 326 -3.43 4.59 -20.17
N GLY A 327 -4.62 4.72 -20.79
CA GLY A 327 -5.73 3.80 -20.59
C GLY A 327 -6.57 4.09 -19.35
N LEU A 328 -6.41 5.26 -18.72
CA LEU A 328 -7.13 5.62 -17.50
C LEU A 328 -8.39 6.43 -17.80
N THR A 329 -9.47 6.11 -17.13
CA THR A 329 -10.74 6.83 -17.23
C THR A 329 -10.66 8.12 -16.40
N GLN A 330 -10.81 9.27 -17.05
CA GLN A 330 -10.79 10.58 -16.40
C GLN A 330 -12.22 11.09 -16.13
N PRO A 331 -12.45 11.90 -15.07
CA PRO A 331 -11.48 12.30 -14.06
C PRO A 331 -11.15 11.14 -13.11
N GLN A 332 -10.06 11.29 -12.38
CA GLN A 332 -9.70 10.44 -11.25
C GLN A 332 -10.20 11.05 -9.94
N GLY A 333 -10.10 10.27 -8.87
CA GLY A 333 -10.47 10.74 -7.53
C GLY A 333 -9.74 10.01 -6.43
N ALA A 334 -9.88 10.52 -5.21
CA ALA A 334 -9.34 9.93 -4.00
C ALA A 334 -10.30 10.17 -2.83
N LEU A 335 -10.34 9.20 -1.92
CA LEU A 335 -11.04 9.30 -0.65
C LEU A 335 -10.16 8.71 0.44
N VAL A 336 -9.93 9.48 1.50
CA VAL A 336 -9.22 8.98 2.69
C VAL A 336 -9.99 9.37 3.95
N ALA A 337 -10.09 8.44 4.89
CA ALA A 337 -10.82 8.62 6.13
C ALA A 337 -9.95 8.30 7.35
N ILE A 338 -9.99 9.17 8.36
CA ILE A 338 -9.18 9.10 9.56
C ILE A 338 -10.09 9.24 10.79
N ASP A 339 -9.90 8.38 11.79
CA ASP A 339 -10.48 8.59 13.11
C ASP A 339 -9.67 9.67 13.84
N PRO A 340 -10.23 10.87 14.08
CA PRO A 340 -9.47 12.03 14.53
C PRO A 340 -8.94 11.88 15.97
N ARG A 341 -9.45 10.91 16.74
CA ARG A 341 -9.11 10.71 18.16
C ARG A 341 -7.84 9.91 18.36
N ASN A 342 -7.48 9.08 17.37
CA ASN A 342 -6.35 8.13 17.44
C ASN A 342 -5.46 8.13 16.18
N GLY A 343 -5.86 8.85 15.12
CA GLY A 343 -5.09 8.95 13.88
C GLY A 343 -5.24 7.75 12.95
N HIS A 344 -6.08 6.77 13.31
CA HIS A 344 -6.21 5.54 12.52
C HIS A 344 -6.79 5.84 11.14
N ILE A 345 -6.05 5.47 10.09
CA ILE A 345 -6.56 5.51 8.72
C ILE A 345 -7.55 4.35 8.56
N ARG A 346 -8.83 4.67 8.40
CA ARG A 346 -9.94 3.70 8.33
C ARG A 346 -10.25 3.27 6.91
N ALA A 347 -10.04 4.15 5.94
CA ALA A 347 -10.20 3.87 4.52
C ALA A 347 -9.22 4.72 3.70
N MET A 348 -8.72 4.17 2.60
CA MET A 348 -7.86 4.86 1.64
C MET A 348 -8.11 4.33 0.23
N VAL A 349 -8.62 5.20 -0.64
CA VAL A 349 -8.88 4.97 -2.06
C VAL A 349 -8.09 5.99 -2.86
N GLY A 350 -7.18 5.53 -3.70
CA GLY A 350 -6.24 6.37 -4.47
C GLY A 350 -6.63 6.60 -5.94
N GLY A 351 -7.74 6.04 -6.39
CA GLY A 351 -8.16 6.10 -7.80
C GLY A 351 -9.28 5.10 -8.11
N ARG A 352 -9.54 4.90 -9.40
CA ARG A 352 -10.56 3.95 -9.90
C ARG A 352 -10.15 2.48 -9.82
N GLY A 353 -8.91 2.18 -9.41
CA GLY A 353 -8.35 0.83 -9.47
C GLY A 353 -7.79 0.44 -10.85
N GLU A 354 -7.67 1.40 -11.77
CA GLU A 354 -7.10 1.23 -13.11
C GLU A 354 -5.56 1.35 -13.11
N ASP A 355 -4.98 1.88 -12.02
CA ASP A 355 -3.54 2.11 -11.85
C ASP A 355 -3.08 1.94 -10.39
N LYS A 356 -1.79 2.16 -10.15
CA LYS A 356 -1.17 2.13 -8.81
C LYS A 356 -0.87 3.51 -8.22
N PHE A 357 -1.09 4.60 -8.99
CA PHE A 357 -0.78 5.94 -8.50
C PHE A 357 -1.78 6.33 -7.40
N ASN A 358 -1.30 6.41 -6.16
CA ASN A 358 -2.16 6.64 -5.00
C ASN A 358 -2.42 8.13 -4.81
N ARG A 359 -3.51 8.63 -5.40
CA ARG A 359 -3.87 10.05 -5.34
C ARG A 359 -4.24 10.54 -3.94
N ALA A 360 -4.52 9.64 -2.99
CA ALA A 360 -4.79 10.02 -1.60
C ALA A 360 -3.55 10.59 -0.88
N VAL A 361 -2.34 10.24 -1.33
CA VAL A 361 -1.07 10.62 -0.68
C VAL A 361 -0.03 11.20 -1.65
N GLN A 362 -0.11 10.86 -2.94
CA GLN A 362 0.89 11.27 -3.94
C GLN A 362 0.43 12.43 -4.83
N ALA A 363 -0.88 12.64 -4.99
CA ALA A 363 -1.42 13.71 -5.82
C ALA A 363 -1.57 15.00 -4.99
N TYR A 364 -0.54 15.85 -5.02
CA TYR A 364 -0.63 17.20 -4.48
C TYR A 364 -1.42 18.08 -5.44
N ARG A 365 -2.53 18.64 -4.95
CA ARG A 365 -3.49 19.41 -5.75
C ARG A 365 -3.85 20.70 -5.07
N SER A 366 -4.32 21.68 -5.84
CA SER A 366 -4.85 22.91 -5.27
C SER A 366 -6.08 22.56 -4.42
N PRO A 367 -6.10 22.89 -3.11
CA PRO A 367 -7.28 22.67 -2.27
C PRO A 367 -8.45 23.60 -2.61
N GLY A 368 -8.23 24.60 -3.47
CA GLY A 368 -9.17 25.69 -3.70
C GLY A 368 -9.61 26.32 -2.37
N SER A 369 -10.90 26.64 -2.26
CA SER A 369 -11.50 27.20 -1.04
C SER A 369 -11.44 26.30 0.21
N ALA A 370 -11.03 25.03 0.12
CA ALA A 370 -10.84 24.20 1.33
C ALA A 370 -9.64 24.70 2.16
N ILE A 371 -8.74 25.50 1.59
CA ILE A 371 -7.64 26.16 2.34
C ILE A 371 -8.16 27.14 3.39
N LYS A 372 -9.36 27.72 3.18
CA LYS A 372 -9.90 28.81 4.00
C LYS A 372 -10.05 28.44 5.47
N VAL A 373 -10.11 27.15 5.79
CA VAL A 373 -10.10 26.68 7.18
C VAL A 373 -8.91 27.26 7.97
N PHE A 374 -7.73 27.37 7.37
CA PHE A 374 -6.52 27.81 8.06
C PHE A 374 -6.54 29.30 8.42
N PRO A 375 -6.76 30.24 7.47
CA PRO A 375 -6.83 31.66 7.82
C PRO A 375 -8.03 31.98 8.72
N TYR A 376 -9.19 31.33 8.55
CA TYR A 376 -10.31 31.56 9.47
C TYR A 376 -10.05 31.00 10.86
N THR A 377 -9.41 29.84 10.99
CA THR A 377 -9.00 29.32 12.31
C THR A 377 -8.02 30.30 12.98
N ALA A 378 -7.03 30.80 12.23
CA ALA A 378 -6.11 31.80 12.74
C ALA A 378 -6.81 33.12 13.11
N ALA A 379 -7.82 33.55 12.34
CA ALA A 379 -8.61 34.73 12.63
C ALA A 379 -9.35 34.59 13.96
N ILE A 380 -10.10 33.50 14.15
CA ILE A 380 -10.84 33.22 15.38
C ILE A 380 -9.89 33.16 16.58
N ASP A 381 -8.77 32.45 16.47
CA ASP A 381 -7.79 32.34 17.57
C ASP A 381 -7.12 33.69 17.91
N LYS A 382 -7.04 34.60 16.94
CA LYS A 382 -6.50 35.96 17.12
C LYS A 382 -7.55 37.01 17.51
N GLY A 383 -8.79 36.59 17.77
CA GLY A 383 -9.85 37.44 18.30
C GLY A 383 -10.77 38.09 17.27
N ILE A 384 -10.63 37.76 15.98
CA ILE A 384 -11.69 38.07 15.01
C ILE A 384 -12.88 37.19 15.37
N THR A 385 -14.08 37.77 15.44
CA THR A 385 -15.28 37.03 15.83
C THR A 385 -16.10 36.58 14.62
N ALA A 386 -16.98 35.60 14.83
CA ALA A 386 -17.94 35.19 13.81
C ALA A 386 -18.92 36.31 13.39
N ALA A 387 -19.09 37.33 14.24
CA ALA A 387 -19.97 38.47 14.05
C ALA A 387 -19.29 39.67 13.37
N ASP A 388 -17.96 39.68 13.27
CA ASP A 388 -17.22 40.80 12.67
C ASP A 388 -17.67 41.01 11.22
N ILE A 389 -17.86 42.27 10.84
CA ILE A 389 -18.34 42.66 9.52
C ILE A 389 -17.16 42.92 8.59
N PHE A 390 -17.21 42.28 7.42
CA PHE A 390 -16.33 42.53 6.29
C PHE A 390 -17.17 42.96 5.08
N VAL A 391 -16.55 43.71 4.17
CA VAL A 391 -17.22 44.20 2.96
C VAL A 391 -16.79 43.37 1.76
N ASP A 392 -17.74 42.68 1.14
CA ASP A 392 -17.54 42.06 -0.17
C ASP A 392 -17.71 43.11 -1.27
N GLU A 393 -16.59 43.58 -1.82
CA GLU A 393 -16.53 44.58 -2.87
C GLU A 393 -15.35 44.33 -3.83
N PRO A 394 -15.30 45.00 -5.01
CA PRO A 394 -14.14 44.95 -5.87
C PRO A 394 -12.90 45.51 -5.15
N ILE A 395 -11.92 44.65 -4.92
CA ILE A 395 -10.65 44.99 -4.27
C ILE A 395 -9.46 44.66 -5.17
N GLU A 396 -8.40 45.47 -5.08
CA GLU A 396 -7.16 45.30 -5.83
C GLU A 396 -5.96 45.34 -4.89
N TYR A 397 -4.98 44.47 -5.14
CA TYR A 397 -3.74 44.37 -4.38
C TYR A 397 -2.54 44.49 -5.31
N VAL A 398 -1.56 45.32 -4.93
CA VAL A 398 -0.27 45.37 -5.61
C VAL A 398 0.62 44.26 -5.04
N LEU A 399 0.98 43.30 -5.89
CA LEU A 399 1.83 42.17 -5.53
C LEU A 399 3.30 42.60 -5.44
N ALA A 400 4.14 41.78 -4.81
CA ALA A 400 5.57 42.05 -4.64
C ALA A 400 6.34 42.21 -5.97
N ASN A 401 5.83 41.66 -7.07
CA ASN A 401 6.38 41.81 -8.41
C ASN A 401 5.90 43.09 -9.14
N GLY A 402 5.07 43.92 -8.49
CA GLY A 402 4.49 45.14 -9.05
C GLY A 402 3.23 44.94 -9.88
N GLU A 403 2.75 43.69 -10.06
CA GLU A 403 1.50 43.42 -10.75
C GLU A 403 0.29 43.68 -9.84
N THR A 404 -0.79 44.20 -10.40
CA THR A 404 -2.07 44.34 -9.70
C THR A 404 -2.87 43.04 -9.83
N TRP A 405 -3.35 42.53 -8.71
CA TRP A 405 -4.20 41.35 -8.64
C TRP A 405 -5.53 41.67 -7.95
N SER A 406 -6.63 41.17 -8.53
CA SER A 406 -7.97 41.31 -7.97
C SER A 406 -8.61 39.93 -7.80
N PRO A 407 -9.02 39.53 -6.58
CA PRO A 407 -9.75 38.30 -6.36
C PRO A 407 -11.16 38.40 -6.93
N ARG A 408 -11.68 37.29 -7.43
CA ARG A 408 -13.06 37.19 -7.95
C ARG A 408 -13.84 36.20 -7.14
N ASN A 409 -15.09 36.52 -6.82
CA ASN A 409 -16.05 35.56 -6.28
C ASN A 409 -16.47 34.57 -7.37
N TYR A 410 -17.02 33.43 -6.94
CA TYR A 410 -17.54 32.42 -7.86
C TYR A 410 -18.68 32.98 -8.72
N TYR A 411 -19.60 33.73 -8.10
CA TYR A 411 -20.56 34.55 -8.81
C TYR A 411 -19.98 35.97 -8.99
N PRO A 412 -20.19 36.62 -10.14
CA PRO A 412 -19.61 37.94 -10.43
C PRO A 412 -20.35 39.10 -9.73
N VAL A 413 -21.02 38.82 -8.60
CA VAL A 413 -21.78 39.78 -7.82
C VAL A 413 -21.08 39.96 -6.48
N PHE A 414 -21.12 41.19 -5.98
CA PHE A 414 -20.61 41.57 -4.67
C PHE A 414 -21.79 41.84 -3.74
N ASP A 415 -21.80 41.20 -2.59
CA ASP A 415 -22.93 41.21 -1.64
C ASP A 415 -22.85 42.34 -0.60
N GLY A 416 -21.76 43.11 -0.58
CA GLY A 416 -21.53 44.18 0.39
C GLY A 416 -21.19 43.67 1.78
N GLU A 417 -21.65 44.37 2.82
CA GLU A 417 -21.40 44.03 4.22
C GLU A 417 -21.97 42.66 4.60
N MET A 418 -21.15 41.82 5.23
CA MET A 418 -21.58 40.55 5.82
C MET A 418 -20.68 40.14 6.97
N THR A 419 -21.20 39.25 7.81
CA THR A 419 -20.45 38.65 8.92
C THR A 419 -19.38 37.66 8.42
N VAL A 420 -18.32 37.47 9.22
CA VAL A 420 -17.32 36.39 9.00
C VAL A 420 -18.00 35.04 8.83
N ARG A 421 -19.07 34.78 9.59
CA ARG A 421 -19.87 33.57 9.43
C ARG A 421 -20.47 33.42 8.04
N GLU A 422 -21.19 34.41 7.57
CA GLU A 422 -21.80 34.38 6.23
C GLU A 422 -20.72 34.21 5.16
N ALA A 423 -19.56 34.86 5.34
CA ALA A 423 -18.42 34.74 4.44
C ALA A 423 -17.88 33.29 4.38
N ILE A 424 -17.81 32.57 5.49
CA ILE A 424 -17.39 31.15 5.54
C ILE A 424 -18.46 30.25 4.93
N GLU A 425 -19.72 30.41 5.35
CA GLU A 425 -20.86 29.59 4.90
C GLU A 425 -21.06 29.69 3.38
N ARG A 426 -20.96 30.91 2.82
CA ARG A 426 -21.06 31.19 1.38
C ARG A 426 -19.73 31.08 0.64
N SER A 427 -18.62 30.90 1.37
CA SER A 427 -17.27 30.75 0.83
C SER A 427 -16.78 31.94 -0.01
N ILE A 428 -17.04 33.16 0.43
CA ILE A 428 -16.71 34.41 -0.27
C ILE A 428 -15.18 34.59 -0.40
N ASN A 429 -14.70 34.95 -1.59
CA ASN A 429 -13.27 34.97 -1.93
C ASN A 429 -12.60 36.28 -1.50
N THR A 430 -13.24 37.41 -1.75
CA THR A 430 -12.77 38.74 -1.35
C THR A 430 -12.50 38.83 0.16
N ILE A 431 -13.44 38.34 0.98
CA ILE A 431 -13.32 38.37 2.45
C ILE A 431 -12.22 37.43 2.93
N ALA A 432 -12.08 36.23 2.35
CA ALA A 432 -10.98 35.34 2.69
C ALA A 432 -9.61 36.00 2.41
N VAL A 433 -9.51 36.76 1.33
CA VAL A 433 -8.29 37.53 1.00
C VAL A 433 -8.06 38.66 1.99
N GLN A 434 -9.10 39.40 2.38
CA GLN A 434 -9.00 40.44 3.41
C GLN A 434 -8.52 39.86 4.75
N VAL A 435 -9.04 38.70 5.17
CA VAL A 435 -8.62 38.00 6.38
C VAL A 435 -7.15 37.62 6.32
N VAL A 436 -6.68 37.02 5.21
CA VAL A 436 -5.25 36.71 5.04
C VAL A 436 -4.39 37.97 5.06
N ASN A 437 -4.84 39.04 4.41
CA ASN A 437 -4.13 40.31 4.38
C ASN A 437 -4.01 40.93 5.78
N GLN A 438 -5.07 40.85 6.60
CA GLN A 438 -5.08 41.35 7.97
C GLN A 438 -4.19 40.53 8.91
N LEU A 439 -4.16 39.20 8.77
CA LEU A 439 -3.37 38.30 9.63
C LEU A 439 -1.88 38.24 9.27
N GLY A 440 -1.56 38.48 7.99
CA GLY A 440 -0.24 38.27 7.42
C GLY A 440 0.06 36.80 7.09
N PHE A 441 0.91 36.59 6.09
CA PHE A 441 1.16 35.28 5.48
C PHE A 441 1.77 34.25 6.45
N ASN A 442 2.73 34.70 7.27
CA ASN A 442 3.44 33.83 8.21
C ASN A 442 2.48 33.22 9.24
N THR A 443 1.52 34.01 9.73
CA THR A 443 0.49 33.53 10.67
C THR A 443 -0.32 32.41 10.03
N VAL A 444 -0.79 32.58 8.81
CA VAL A 444 -1.63 31.57 8.13
C VAL A 444 -0.84 30.28 7.85
N ILE A 445 0.42 30.40 7.41
CA ILE A 445 1.33 29.25 7.24
C ILE A 445 1.56 28.52 8.56
N GLU A 446 1.81 29.25 9.66
CA GLU A 446 2.03 28.67 10.99
C GLU A 446 0.83 27.83 11.42
N TYR A 447 -0.40 28.34 11.23
CA TYR A 447 -1.62 27.60 11.57
C TYR A 447 -1.81 26.36 10.70
N GLY A 448 -1.59 26.46 9.38
CA GLY A 448 -1.67 25.29 8.52
C GLY A 448 -0.64 24.21 8.91
N LYS A 449 0.58 24.60 9.28
CA LYS A 449 1.62 23.67 9.76
C LYS A 449 1.28 23.06 11.11
N LYS A 450 0.79 23.86 12.07
CA LYS A 450 0.27 23.38 13.36
C LYS A 450 -0.83 22.35 13.17
N MET A 451 -1.70 22.56 12.18
CA MET A 451 -2.79 21.64 11.89
C MET A 451 -2.33 20.38 11.11
N GLY A 452 -1.16 20.40 10.48
CA GLY A 452 -0.54 19.21 9.88
C GLY A 452 -0.26 19.30 8.38
N ILE A 453 -0.37 20.47 7.77
CA ILE A 453 0.08 20.68 6.38
C ILE A 453 1.61 20.72 6.35
N THR A 454 2.20 19.82 5.56
CA THR A 454 3.66 19.69 5.40
C THR A 454 4.13 20.15 4.02
N SER A 455 3.21 20.38 3.09
CA SER A 455 3.48 20.63 1.69
C SER A 455 3.69 22.10 1.31
N PHE A 456 3.57 23.04 2.25
CA PHE A 456 3.80 24.46 1.96
C PHE A 456 5.22 24.72 1.46
N VAL A 457 5.31 25.56 0.44
CA VAL A 457 6.57 26.05 -0.12
C VAL A 457 6.80 27.46 0.42
N GLU A 458 7.69 27.62 1.39
CA GLU A 458 7.91 28.89 2.11
C GLU A 458 9.06 29.74 1.54
N SER A 459 9.76 29.25 0.51
CA SER A 459 10.94 29.92 -0.06
C SER A 459 11.08 29.69 -1.56
N GLY A 460 11.95 30.48 -2.20
CA GLY A 460 12.16 30.45 -3.65
C GLY A 460 11.29 31.45 -4.42
N ARG A 461 11.49 31.52 -5.74
CA ARG A 461 10.79 32.50 -6.61
C ARG A 461 9.29 32.23 -6.72
N VAL A 462 8.90 30.96 -6.70
CA VAL A 462 7.51 30.51 -6.68
C VAL A 462 7.31 29.83 -5.34
N ASN A 463 6.49 30.43 -4.48
CA ASN A 463 6.25 30.00 -3.11
C ASN A 463 4.82 30.40 -2.69
N ASP A 464 4.42 29.98 -1.49
CA ASP A 464 3.05 30.11 -0.97
C ASP A 464 2.83 31.36 -0.11
N LEU A 465 3.84 32.22 0.07
CA LEU A 465 3.73 33.47 0.84
C LEU A 465 3.02 34.55 0.02
N GLY A 466 1.71 34.39 -0.18
CA GLY A 466 0.88 35.34 -0.90
C GLY A 466 -0.61 35.18 -0.65
N LEU A 467 -1.37 36.19 -1.07
CA LEU A 467 -2.82 36.25 -0.87
C LEU A 467 -3.57 35.10 -1.58
N SER A 468 -3.28 34.88 -2.87
CA SER A 468 -3.95 33.83 -3.64
C SER A 468 -3.67 32.40 -3.12
N PRO A 469 -2.41 31.99 -2.86
CA PRO A 469 -2.13 30.68 -2.27
C PRO A 469 -2.87 30.44 -0.95
N LEU A 470 -2.82 31.41 -0.03
CA LEU A 470 -3.29 31.24 1.35
C LEU A 470 -4.79 31.47 1.54
N ALA A 471 -5.43 32.29 0.69
CA ALA A 471 -6.87 32.55 0.76
C ALA A 471 -7.68 31.66 -0.19
N LEU A 472 -7.14 31.34 -1.37
CA LEU A 472 -7.89 30.72 -2.47
C LEU A 472 -7.32 29.36 -2.91
N GLY A 473 -6.20 28.93 -2.34
CA GLY A 473 -5.64 27.59 -2.53
C GLY A 473 -4.76 27.48 -3.77
N GLY A 474 -4.30 28.59 -4.36
CA GLY A 474 -3.33 28.61 -5.45
C GLY A 474 -1.91 28.23 -5.03
N LEU A 475 -1.77 27.13 -4.28
CA LEU A 475 -0.49 26.67 -3.73
C LEU A 475 0.46 26.19 -4.83
N THR A 476 1.75 26.38 -4.60
CA THR A 476 2.86 26.03 -5.48
C THR A 476 2.93 24.52 -5.72
N LYS A 477 2.89 23.74 -4.63
CA LYS A 477 2.88 22.27 -4.68
C LYS A 477 1.47 21.70 -4.64
N GLY A 478 0.56 22.33 -3.89
CA GLY A 478 -0.73 21.75 -3.50
C GLY A 478 -0.64 20.95 -2.20
N VAL A 479 -1.74 20.28 -1.83
CA VAL A 479 -1.87 19.42 -0.65
C VAL A 479 -2.39 18.05 -1.07
N SER A 480 -2.07 17.02 -0.30
CA SER A 480 -2.66 15.70 -0.47
C SER A 480 -4.00 15.56 0.28
N PRO A 481 -4.89 14.65 -0.13
CA PRO A 481 -6.09 14.32 0.64
C PRO A 481 -5.80 13.87 2.07
N LEU A 482 -4.72 13.12 2.30
CA LEU A 482 -4.34 12.70 3.65
C LEU A 482 -3.96 13.88 4.55
N GLU A 483 -3.19 14.85 4.04
CA GLU A 483 -2.87 16.08 4.79
C GLU A 483 -4.13 16.87 5.16
N MET A 484 -5.06 17.01 4.22
CA MET A 484 -6.31 17.73 4.45
C MET A 484 -7.21 17.02 5.46
N ALA A 485 -7.36 15.69 5.37
CA ALA A 485 -8.11 14.91 6.36
C ALA A 485 -7.47 15.01 7.75
N SER A 486 -6.14 14.89 7.85
CA SER A 486 -5.43 15.05 9.12
C SER A 486 -5.63 16.44 9.72
N ALA A 487 -5.56 17.49 8.89
CA ALA A 487 -5.70 18.87 9.34
C ALA A 487 -7.11 19.20 9.84
N TYR A 488 -8.15 18.75 9.14
CA TYR A 488 -9.53 18.92 9.59
C TYR A 488 -9.82 18.09 10.84
N GLY A 489 -9.10 16.98 11.04
CA GLY A 489 -9.18 16.17 12.25
C GLY A 489 -8.79 16.91 13.53
N VAL A 490 -7.97 17.96 13.45
CA VAL A 490 -7.67 18.83 14.59
C VAL A 490 -8.95 19.47 15.13
N LEU A 491 -9.78 20.03 14.26
CA LEU A 491 -11.05 20.67 14.66
C LEU A 491 -12.07 19.64 15.16
N ALA A 492 -12.12 18.47 14.50
CA ALA A 492 -12.95 17.34 14.93
C ALA A 492 -12.58 16.83 16.32
N ASN A 493 -11.32 16.98 16.72
CA ASN A 493 -10.75 16.51 17.98
C ASN A 493 -10.42 17.66 18.95
N ASN A 494 -11.22 18.74 18.92
CA ASN A 494 -11.15 19.87 19.85
C ASN A 494 -9.76 20.51 19.96
N GLY A 495 -9.07 20.68 18.83
CA GLY A 495 -7.76 21.35 18.78
C GLY A 495 -6.57 20.41 18.97
N ILE A 496 -6.81 19.10 19.09
CA ILE A 496 -5.76 18.09 19.29
C ILE A 496 -5.41 17.46 17.95
N ARG A 497 -4.18 17.72 17.48
CA ARG A 497 -3.59 17.05 16.33
C ARG A 497 -3.18 15.63 16.71
N VAL A 498 -3.52 14.67 15.86
CA VAL A 498 -3.11 13.27 15.98
C VAL A 498 -2.46 12.85 14.68
N GLU A 499 -1.24 12.30 14.75
CA GLU A 499 -0.53 11.82 13.56
C GLU A 499 -1.27 10.62 12.93
N PRO A 500 -1.45 10.57 11.60
CA PRO A 500 -2.05 9.43 10.94
C PRO A 500 -1.24 8.14 11.13
N ILE A 501 -1.93 7.05 11.45
CA ILE A 501 -1.36 5.72 11.67
C ILE A 501 -2.04 4.74 10.71
N ALA A 502 -1.26 3.97 9.97
CA ALA A 502 -1.74 2.88 9.11
C ALA A 502 -1.47 1.49 9.69
N ILE A 503 -0.36 1.31 10.41
CA ILE A 503 0.06 0.04 11.00
C ILE A 503 -0.03 0.15 12.51
N LEU A 504 -0.81 -0.73 13.15
CA LEU A 504 -0.91 -0.82 14.60
C LEU A 504 0.21 -1.64 15.20
N LYS A 505 0.49 -2.79 14.60
CA LYS A 505 1.39 -3.78 15.20
C LYS A 505 1.99 -4.68 14.13
N VAL A 506 3.28 -4.98 14.27
CA VAL A 506 3.97 -6.00 13.48
C VAL A 506 4.50 -7.07 14.42
N THR A 507 4.20 -8.34 14.13
CA THR A 507 4.79 -9.48 14.83
C THR A 507 5.56 -10.37 13.87
N ASP A 508 6.50 -11.15 14.41
CA ASP A 508 7.05 -12.27 13.65
C ASP A 508 6.07 -13.47 13.60
N TYR A 509 6.52 -14.56 12.96
CA TYR A 509 5.73 -15.77 12.79
C TYR A 509 5.43 -16.51 14.10
N HIS A 510 6.23 -16.29 15.16
CA HIS A 510 6.01 -16.83 16.51
C HIS A 510 5.07 -15.95 17.36
N GLY A 511 4.63 -14.82 16.82
CA GLY A 511 3.80 -13.85 17.54
C GLY A 511 4.59 -12.92 18.46
N LYS A 512 5.93 -12.89 18.36
CA LYS A 512 6.73 -11.88 19.07
C LYS A 512 6.49 -10.52 18.43
N VAL A 513 6.09 -9.55 19.25
CA VAL A 513 5.92 -8.16 18.82
C VAL A 513 7.28 -7.59 18.40
N LEU A 514 7.36 -7.17 17.14
CA LEU A 514 8.50 -6.43 16.59
C LEU A 514 8.28 -4.93 16.75
N GLU A 515 7.03 -4.49 16.61
CA GLU A 515 6.63 -3.10 16.68
C GLU A 515 5.17 -2.97 17.09
N GLU A 516 4.87 -1.91 17.84
CA GLU A 516 3.53 -1.51 18.21
C GLU A 516 3.45 0.03 18.21
N ASN A 517 2.55 0.58 17.41
CA ASN A 517 2.38 2.02 17.22
C ASN A 517 1.26 2.55 18.11
N THR A 518 1.52 3.66 18.78
CA THR A 518 0.56 4.38 19.63
C THR A 518 0.33 5.79 19.10
N SER A 519 -0.89 6.30 19.25
CA SER A 519 -1.26 7.66 18.83
C SER A 519 -0.36 8.73 19.44
N ARG A 520 0.27 9.54 18.58
CA ARG A 520 1.00 10.75 18.98
C ARG A 520 0.05 11.94 18.91
N LYS A 521 -0.10 12.65 20.04
CA LYS A 521 -1.09 13.72 20.20
C LYS A 521 -0.42 15.01 20.60
N GLU A 522 -0.86 16.11 20.01
CA GLU A 522 -0.37 17.45 20.29
C GLU A 522 -1.55 18.42 20.36
N VAL A 523 -1.64 19.22 21.43
CA VAL A 523 -2.63 20.30 21.52
C VAL A 523 -2.10 21.48 20.72
N VAL A 524 -2.80 21.84 19.64
CA VAL A 524 -2.36 22.88 18.71
C VAL A 524 -3.32 24.07 18.61
N LEU A 525 -4.56 23.93 19.08
CA LEU A 525 -5.57 24.97 19.19
C LEU A 525 -6.30 24.86 20.53
N SER A 526 -6.94 25.95 20.98
CA SER A 526 -7.84 25.92 22.13
C SER A 526 -9.14 25.15 21.81
N GLU A 527 -9.81 24.65 22.85
CA GLU A 527 -11.11 24.02 22.68
C GLU A 527 -12.14 25.05 22.19
N GLU A 528 -12.06 26.30 22.66
CA GLU A 528 -12.94 27.41 22.31
C GLU A 528 -12.83 27.79 20.83
N THR A 529 -11.61 28.00 20.31
CA THR A 529 -11.36 28.27 18.88
C THR A 529 -11.90 27.12 18.03
N SER A 530 -11.64 25.88 18.44
CA SER A 530 -12.10 24.69 17.73
C SER A 530 -13.64 24.60 17.71
N TYR A 531 -14.30 24.95 18.82
CA TYR A 531 -15.75 24.94 18.92
C TYR A 531 -16.40 26.01 18.05
N ILE A 532 -15.88 27.24 18.04
CA ILE A 532 -16.35 28.31 17.14
C ILE A 532 -16.18 27.88 15.67
N MET A 533 -15.02 27.35 15.31
CA MET A 533 -14.77 26.86 13.95
C MET A 533 -15.69 25.69 13.56
N ASN A 534 -15.98 24.77 14.49
CA ASN A 534 -16.93 23.68 14.26
C ASN A 534 -18.34 24.20 13.98
N ASP A 535 -18.78 25.23 14.69
CA ASP A 535 -20.09 25.84 14.46
C ASP A 535 -20.16 26.60 13.11
N LEU A 536 -19.11 27.31 12.74
CA LEU A 536 -18.98 27.97 11.43
C LEU A 536 -19.02 26.96 10.28
N LEU A 537 -18.26 25.87 10.41
CA LEU A 537 -18.17 24.81 9.40
C LEU A 537 -19.40 23.90 9.37
N ARG A 538 -20.15 23.78 10.48
CA ARG A 538 -21.49 23.17 10.49
C ARG A 538 -22.45 23.97 9.61
N GLY A 539 -22.38 25.30 9.69
CA GLY A 539 -23.16 26.20 8.84
C GLY A 539 -22.94 26.00 7.34
N VAL A 540 -21.73 25.60 6.92
CA VAL A 540 -21.43 25.27 5.51
C VAL A 540 -22.29 24.10 5.02
N ILE A 541 -22.55 23.10 5.87
CA ILE A 541 -23.40 21.95 5.55
C ILE A 541 -24.88 22.31 5.72
N GLU A 542 -25.26 23.00 6.78
CA GLU A 542 -26.69 23.26 7.06
C GLU A 542 -27.30 24.32 6.13
N ARG A 543 -26.53 25.36 5.82
CA ARG A 543 -27.02 26.59 5.16
C ARG A 543 -26.16 27.02 3.97
N GLY A 544 -24.91 26.59 3.91
CA GLY A 544 -23.92 27.06 2.95
C GLY A 544 -23.70 26.19 1.70
N THR A 545 -22.45 26.17 1.24
CA THR A 545 -22.05 25.53 -0.03
C THR A 545 -22.11 23.99 -0.04
N ALA A 546 -22.25 23.34 1.12
CA ALA A 546 -22.18 21.88 1.27
C ALA A 546 -23.50 21.22 1.69
N ARG A 547 -24.66 21.79 1.36
CA ARG A 547 -25.97 21.21 1.74
C ARG A 547 -26.15 19.73 1.39
N SER A 548 -25.61 19.30 0.26
CA SER A 548 -25.65 17.89 -0.16
C SER A 548 -24.80 16.93 0.68
N ALA A 549 -23.97 17.44 1.60
CA ALA A 549 -23.18 16.66 2.55
C ALA A 549 -23.96 16.32 3.84
N ASN A 550 -25.21 16.77 3.98
CA ASN A 550 -26.01 16.49 5.18
C ASN A 550 -26.29 14.98 5.30
N ILE A 551 -25.82 14.39 6.40
CA ILE A 551 -25.98 12.98 6.77
C ILE A 551 -26.95 12.77 7.95
N ASN A 552 -27.77 13.79 8.27
CA ASN A 552 -28.73 13.81 9.38
C ASN A 552 -28.10 13.54 10.76
N ARG A 553 -26.85 13.98 10.96
CA ARG A 553 -26.16 14.03 12.25
C ARG A 553 -25.21 15.24 12.30
N PRO A 554 -24.78 15.69 13.48
CA PRO A 554 -23.82 16.77 13.61
C PRO A 554 -22.56 16.49 12.78
N ALA A 555 -22.32 17.36 11.81
CA ALA A 555 -21.19 17.29 10.91
C ALA A 555 -20.76 18.71 10.54
N ALA A 556 -19.48 18.86 10.24
CA ALA A 556 -18.88 20.12 9.81
C ALA A 556 -17.96 19.85 8.63
N GLY A 557 -17.75 20.84 7.76
CA GLY A 557 -16.85 20.65 6.63
C GLY A 557 -16.74 21.86 5.72
N LYS A 558 -15.91 21.73 4.70
CA LYS A 558 -15.67 22.80 3.74
C LYS A 558 -15.55 22.26 2.31
N THR A 559 -16.21 22.95 1.39
CA THR A 559 -16.01 22.76 -0.05
C THR A 559 -14.75 23.49 -0.53
N GLY A 560 -14.06 22.89 -1.50
CA GLY A 560 -12.95 23.51 -2.23
C GLY A 560 -13.10 23.31 -3.73
N THR A 561 -13.24 24.41 -4.47
CA THR A 561 -13.20 24.39 -5.95
C THR A 561 -12.02 25.23 -6.40
N HIS A 562 -11.17 24.69 -7.27
CA HIS A 562 -10.19 25.51 -7.99
C HIS A 562 -10.92 26.51 -8.90
N GLN A 563 -10.38 27.72 -9.09
CA GLN A 563 -11.06 28.78 -9.86
C GLN A 563 -11.46 28.37 -11.28
N ASP A 564 -10.64 27.56 -11.95
CA ASP A 564 -10.93 27.00 -13.27
C ASP A 564 -11.57 25.59 -13.24
N ASN A 565 -12.16 25.18 -12.11
CA ASN A 565 -12.82 23.89 -11.95
C ASN A 565 -11.95 22.66 -12.33
N ARG A 566 -10.66 22.73 -12.04
CA ARG A 566 -9.69 21.64 -12.31
C ARG A 566 -9.61 20.62 -11.17
N ASP A 567 -9.93 21.08 -9.96
CA ASP A 567 -9.93 20.29 -8.73
C ASP A 567 -11.23 20.56 -7.96
N ALA A 568 -11.83 19.49 -7.47
CA ALA A 568 -13.02 19.51 -6.63
C ALA A 568 -12.73 18.76 -5.33
N TRP A 569 -13.01 19.43 -4.21
CA TRP A 569 -12.78 18.95 -2.86
C TRP A 569 -14.02 19.08 -2.00
N PHE A 570 -14.19 18.09 -1.13
CA PHE A 570 -14.92 18.27 0.11
C PHE A 570 -14.15 17.59 1.24
N VAL A 571 -13.90 18.34 2.31
CA VAL A 571 -13.30 17.80 3.53
C VAL A 571 -14.30 18.04 4.64
N GLY A 572 -14.82 16.95 5.19
CA GLY A 572 -15.88 16.98 6.18
C GLY A 572 -15.62 15.97 7.28
N TYR A 573 -16.24 16.22 8.43
CA TYR A 573 -16.02 15.42 9.62
C TYR A 573 -17.22 15.43 10.58
N THR A 574 -17.20 14.42 11.42
CA THR A 574 -17.96 14.29 12.67
C THR A 574 -16.94 14.17 13.81
N PRO A 575 -17.34 14.18 15.09
CA PRO A 575 -16.41 13.87 16.18
C PRO A 575 -15.74 12.49 16.08
N ASP A 576 -16.34 11.56 15.32
CA ASP A 576 -15.92 10.16 15.24
C ASP A 576 -15.06 9.82 14.02
N LEU A 577 -15.18 10.59 12.93
CA LEU A 577 -14.51 10.30 11.65
C LEU A 577 -14.41 11.55 10.79
N VAL A 578 -13.25 11.74 10.17
CA VAL A 578 -12.96 12.77 9.16
C VAL A 578 -12.73 12.10 7.83
N ALA A 579 -13.23 12.68 6.74
CA ALA A 579 -12.91 12.22 5.40
C ALA A 579 -12.65 13.38 4.44
N ALA A 580 -11.63 13.22 3.61
CA ALA A 580 -11.33 14.09 2.49
C ALA A 580 -11.66 13.36 1.18
N VAL A 581 -12.46 14.02 0.34
CA VAL A 581 -12.75 13.60 -1.03
C VAL A 581 -12.13 14.63 -1.97
N TRP A 582 -11.34 14.15 -2.92
CA TRP A 582 -10.87 14.92 -4.07
C TRP A 582 -11.26 14.21 -5.36
N PHE A 583 -11.60 14.98 -6.39
CA PHE A 583 -11.56 14.48 -7.75
C PHE A 583 -11.14 15.56 -8.74
N GLY A 584 -10.52 15.12 -9.83
CA GLY A 584 -9.80 15.99 -10.77
C GLY A 584 -9.19 15.20 -11.91
N GLU A 585 -8.69 15.91 -12.92
CA GLU A 585 -7.93 15.33 -14.02
C GLU A 585 -6.47 15.15 -13.61
N ASP A 586 -5.86 14.02 -13.99
CA ASP A 586 -4.43 13.81 -13.68
C ASP A 586 -3.54 14.90 -14.25
N ILE A 587 -3.84 15.34 -15.46
CA ILE A 587 -3.28 16.57 -16.04
C ILE A 587 -4.30 17.69 -15.79
N PRO A 588 -4.01 18.68 -14.93
CA PRO A 588 -4.99 19.69 -14.53
C PRO A 588 -5.63 20.40 -15.72
N LYS A 589 -6.96 20.24 -15.88
CA LYS A 589 -7.78 20.95 -16.85
C LYS A 589 -9.22 21.08 -16.36
N PRO A 590 -10.03 22.01 -16.91
CA PRO A 590 -11.41 22.18 -16.50
C PRO A 590 -12.22 20.88 -16.65
N MET A 591 -12.93 20.49 -15.60
CA MET A 591 -13.72 19.26 -15.57
C MET A 591 -15.10 19.48 -16.22
N VAL A 592 -15.15 19.38 -17.55
CA VAL A 592 -16.39 19.44 -18.33
C VAL A 592 -16.62 18.12 -19.04
N TYR A 593 -17.69 17.41 -18.66
CA TYR A 593 -18.05 16.13 -19.27
C TYR A 593 -19.47 16.19 -19.80
N LYS A 594 -19.65 15.83 -21.07
CA LYS A 594 -20.96 15.85 -21.77
C LYS A 594 -21.68 17.21 -21.64
N GLY A 595 -20.93 18.31 -21.70
CA GLY A 595 -21.45 19.67 -21.58
C GLY A 595 -21.78 20.13 -20.15
N VAL A 596 -21.53 19.30 -19.14
CA VAL A 596 -21.76 19.62 -17.72
C VAL A 596 -20.42 19.97 -17.06
N GLN A 597 -20.35 21.14 -16.43
CA GLN A 597 -19.23 21.54 -15.57
C GLN A 597 -19.33 20.85 -14.21
N TYR A 598 -18.22 20.35 -13.69
CA TYR A 598 -18.13 19.72 -12.37
C TYR A 598 -17.34 20.60 -11.39
N GLY A 599 -17.58 20.42 -10.10
CA GLY A 599 -16.90 21.13 -9.03
C GLY A 599 -17.17 20.50 -7.65
N SER A 600 -16.86 21.22 -6.57
CA SER A 600 -16.97 20.68 -5.20
C SER A 600 -18.37 20.20 -4.80
N TRP A 601 -19.44 20.72 -5.41
CA TRP A 601 -20.81 20.24 -5.17
C TRP A 601 -21.05 18.80 -5.64
N ASN A 602 -20.14 18.23 -6.43
CA ASN A 602 -20.14 16.81 -6.79
C ASN A 602 -19.27 15.95 -5.84
N ALA A 603 -18.38 16.56 -5.05
CA ALA A 603 -17.60 15.85 -4.03
C ALA A 603 -18.41 15.65 -2.74
N THR A 604 -19.35 16.54 -2.45
CA THR A 604 -20.20 16.47 -1.25
C THR A 604 -21.10 15.24 -1.19
N PRO A 605 -21.76 14.76 -2.27
CA PRO A 605 -22.55 13.53 -2.22
C PRO A 605 -21.68 12.28 -2.06
N ILE A 606 -20.48 12.24 -2.67
CA ILE A 606 -19.52 11.13 -2.48
C ILE A 606 -19.18 11.00 -0.98
N TRP A 607 -18.85 12.12 -0.35
CA TRP A 607 -18.57 12.14 1.09
C TRP A 607 -19.80 11.72 1.91
N ARG A 608 -20.99 12.21 1.57
CA ARG A 608 -22.24 11.87 2.27
C ARG A 608 -22.49 10.37 2.23
N ASP A 609 -22.39 9.78 1.05
CA ASP A 609 -22.71 8.37 0.81
C ASP A 609 -21.72 7.47 1.59
N PHE A 610 -20.42 7.80 1.55
CA PHE A 610 -19.41 7.13 2.36
C PHE A 610 -19.67 7.27 3.86
N MET A 611 -19.85 8.49 4.37
CA MET A 611 -19.99 8.74 5.81
C MET A 611 -21.27 8.17 6.39
N THR A 612 -22.36 8.16 5.62
CA THR A 612 -23.62 7.53 6.02
C THR A 612 -23.43 6.04 6.27
N GLU A 613 -22.77 5.35 5.33
CA GLU A 613 -22.51 3.91 5.44
C GLU A 613 -21.45 3.59 6.52
N ALA A 614 -20.35 4.35 6.55
CA ALA A 614 -19.26 4.15 7.51
C ALA A 614 -19.72 4.33 8.97
N LEU A 615 -20.61 5.30 9.23
CA LEU A 615 -21.07 5.63 10.58
C LEU A 615 -22.46 5.07 10.93
N LYS A 616 -23.05 4.20 10.12
CA LYS A 616 -24.42 3.68 10.33
C LYS A 616 -24.62 2.97 11.67
N ASN A 617 -23.56 2.32 12.17
CA ASN A 617 -23.56 1.60 13.45
C ASN A 617 -22.85 2.37 14.57
N THR A 618 -22.46 3.63 14.33
CA THR A 618 -21.80 4.49 15.33
C THR A 618 -22.85 5.37 15.99
N PRO A 619 -22.91 5.49 17.33
CA PRO A 619 -23.79 6.42 18.02
C PRO A 619 -23.65 7.87 17.51
N ILE A 620 -24.72 8.65 17.58
CA ILE A 620 -24.67 10.08 17.20
C ILE A 620 -24.02 10.87 18.33
N SER A 621 -22.86 11.47 18.04
CA SER A 621 -22.14 12.40 18.90
C SER A 621 -22.24 13.81 18.34
N ASP A 622 -22.22 14.83 19.21
CA ASP A 622 -22.06 16.24 18.83
C ASP A 622 -20.71 16.78 19.31
N PHE A 623 -20.28 17.90 18.74
CA PHE A 623 -19.09 18.64 19.17
C PHE A 623 -19.31 19.18 20.59
N LYS A 624 -18.41 18.81 21.51
CA LYS A 624 -18.56 19.16 22.92
C LYS A 624 -18.31 20.66 23.11
N ARG A 625 -19.29 21.37 23.67
CA ARG A 625 -19.13 22.78 24.06
C ARG A 625 -18.15 22.91 25.23
N PRO A 626 -17.04 23.64 25.09
CA PRO A 626 -16.12 23.89 26.18
C PRO A 626 -16.67 24.95 27.15
N GLN A 627 -16.03 25.07 28.31
CA GLN A 627 -16.25 26.24 29.16
C GLN A 627 -15.76 27.49 28.44
N GLY A 628 -16.26 28.67 28.81
CA GLY A 628 -15.82 29.93 28.19
C GLY A 628 -16.50 30.29 26.88
N ILE A 629 -17.50 29.53 26.40
CA ILE A 629 -18.36 29.96 25.29
C ILE A 629 -19.61 30.65 25.81
N VAL A 630 -19.83 31.91 25.41
CA VAL A 630 -21.03 32.69 25.74
C VAL A 630 -21.93 32.84 24.51
N GLU A 631 -23.21 33.08 24.73
CA GLU A 631 -24.21 33.34 23.68
C GLU A 631 -24.84 34.71 23.87
N VAL A 632 -24.91 35.49 22.80
CA VAL A 632 -25.61 36.78 22.79
C VAL A 632 -26.40 36.95 21.50
N ASN A 633 -27.47 37.74 21.55
CA ASN A 633 -28.22 38.10 20.35
C ASN A 633 -27.55 39.29 19.66
N ILE A 634 -27.22 39.11 18.39
CA ILE A 634 -26.62 40.12 17.53
C ILE A 634 -27.54 40.49 16.37
N ASP A 635 -27.36 41.72 15.88
CA ASP A 635 -27.90 42.19 14.61
C ASP A 635 -26.94 41.76 13.51
N VAL A 636 -27.37 40.86 12.63
CA VAL A 636 -26.52 40.27 11.58
C VAL A 636 -26.01 41.30 10.57
N LYS A 637 -26.60 42.51 10.50
CA LYS A 637 -26.11 43.57 9.61
C LYS A 637 -24.99 44.41 10.22
N THR A 638 -24.86 44.43 11.55
CA THR A 638 -23.86 45.26 12.23
C THR A 638 -22.87 44.45 13.06
N GLY A 639 -23.19 43.19 13.39
CA GLY A 639 -22.41 42.36 14.32
C GLY A 639 -22.58 42.76 15.78
N LEU A 640 -23.38 43.79 16.09
CA LEU A 640 -23.52 44.38 17.43
C LEU A 640 -24.70 43.80 18.21
N LEU A 641 -24.71 44.02 19.53
CA LEU A 641 -25.73 43.50 20.43
C LEU A 641 -27.13 44.01 20.11
N VAL A 642 -28.13 43.15 20.29
CA VAL A 642 -29.55 43.48 20.18
C VAL A 642 -30.14 43.74 21.56
N ARG A 643 -30.89 44.84 21.72
CA ARG A 643 -31.64 45.15 22.95
C ARG A 643 -32.91 44.30 23.04
N GLU A 644 -33.39 44.03 24.25
CA GLU A 644 -34.64 43.25 24.46
C GLU A 644 -35.85 43.83 23.71
N ASN A 645 -35.97 45.17 23.64
CA ASN A 645 -37.08 45.86 22.95
C ASN A 645 -36.72 46.33 21.52
N CYS A 646 -35.78 45.66 20.87
CA CYS A 646 -35.35 46.04 19.52
C CYS A 646 -36.41 45.67 18.46
N SER A 647 -36.69 46.60 17.55
CA SER A 647 -37.69 46.44 16.47
C SER A 647 -37.13 45.81 15.19
N LEU A 648 -35.94 45.19 15.25
CA LEU A 648 -35.32 44.54 14.10
C LEU A 648 -36.15 43.34 13.61
N PRO A 649 -36.15 43.06 12.28
CA PRO A 649 -36.72 41.84 11.74
C PRO A 649 -36.12 40.59 12.40
N LYS A 650 -36.94 39.57 12.66
CA LYS A 650 -36.49 38.34 13.37
C LYS A 650 -35.41 37.59 12.61
N ASP A 651 -35.41 37.66 11.29
CA ASP A 651 -34.41 37.06 10.40
C ASP A 651 -33.08 37.83 10.38
N GLU A 652 -33.06 39.05 10.95
CA GLU A 652 -31.84 39.84 11.15
C GLU A 652 -31.29 39.76 12.57
N ILE A 653 -31.97 39.06 13.47
CA ILE A 653 -31.50 38.81 14.84
C ILE A 653 -31.01 37.37 14.92
N ARG A 654 -29.79 37.17 15.42
CA ARG A 654 -29.18 35.85 15.54
C ARG A 654 -28.54 35.66 16.89
N THR A 655 -28.79 34.52 17.53
CA THR A 655 -27.97 34.09 18.67
C THR A 655 -26.63 33.62 18.12
N GLU A 656 -25.57 34.33 18.47
CA GLU A 656 -24.19 34.02 18.10
C GLU A 656 -23.40 33.59 19.33
N ILE A 657 -22.43 32.71 19.10
CA ILE A 657 -21.49 32.21 20.10
C ILE A 657 -20.17 32.97 20.04
N PHE A 658 -19.61 33.27 21.21
CA PHE A 658 -18.35 33.98 21.35
C PHE A 658 -17.45 33.27 22.37
N ILE A 659 -16.14 33.43 22.18
CA ILE A 659 -15.17 33.17 23.25
C ILE A 659 -15.39 34.28 24.28
N LYS A 660 -15.52 33.92 25.56
CA LYS A 660 -15.81 34.88 26.63
C LYS A 660 -14.79 36.01 26.64
N GLY A 661 -15.29 37.24 26.59
CA GLY A 661 -14.50 38.46 26.50
C GLY A 661 -14.28 38.97 25.08
N THR A 662 -14.74 38.25 24.05
CA THR A 662 -14.74 38.71 22.65
C THR A 662 -16.13 39.10 22.15
N GLU A 663 -17.17 38.96 22.96
CA GLU A 663 -18.50 39.43 22.59
C GLU A 663 -18.53 40.97 22.37
N PRO A 664 -19.36 41.47 21.45
CA PRO A 664 -19.53 42.91 21.26
C PRO A 664 -20.02 43.56 22.55
N THR A 665 -19.53 44.76 22.83
CA THR A 665 -19.94 45.56 24.01
C THR A 665 -20.88 46.70 23.64
N GLU A 666 -21.01 47.00 22.35
CA GLU A 666 -21.88 48.03 21.82
C GLU A 666 -23.19 47.42 21.28
N TYR A 667 -24.25 48.24 21.30
CA TYR A 667 -25.57 47.87 20.78
C TYR A 667 -25.77 48.39 19.37
N SER A 668 -26.50 47.64 18.55
CA SER A 668 -26.81 48.05 17.18
C SER A 668 -27.56 49.39 17.16
N PRO A 669 -27.10 50.37 16.34
CA PRO A 669 -27.82 51.63 16.15
C PRO A 669 -29.16 51.43 15.41
N ARG A 670 -29.36 50.27 14.78
CA ARG A 670 -30.61 49.90 14.09
C ARG A 670 -31.71 49.50 15.09
N CYS A 671 -31.34 49.23 16.34
CA CYS A 671 -32.28 49.10 17.45
C CYS A 671 -32.81 50.48 17.89
N SER A 672 -33.66 51.08 17.05
CA SER A 672 -34.45 52.24 17.48
C SER A 672 -35.48 51.79 18.52
N SER A 673 -35.45 52.41 19.71
CA SER A 673 -36.59 52.41 20.62
C SER A 673 -37.76 53.05 19.88
N SER A 674 -38.91 52.39 19.90
CA SER A 674 -40.17 52.95 19.44
C SER A 674 -40.31 54.41 19.89
N LEU A 675 -40.66 55.32 18.97
CA LEU A 675 -40.91 56.73 19.26
C LEU A 675 -41.96 56.94 20.39
N TRP A 676 -42.74 55.91 20.70
CA TRP A 676 -43.72 55.89 21.79
C TRP A 676 -43.10 55.76 23.19
N ASP A 677 -41.87 55.25 23.31
CA ASP A 677 -41.18 55.10 24.61
C ASP A 677 -40.66 56.44 25.17
N PHE A 678 -40.68 57.50 24.36
CA PHE A 678 -40.28 58.87 24.73
C PHE A 678 -41.46 59.82 24.99
N LEU A 679 -42.71 59.36 24.88
CA LEU A 679 -43.87 60.19 25.18
C LEU A 679 -44.28 60.06 26.65
N PRO A 680 -44.28 61.15 27.45
CA PRO A 680 -44.52 61.12 28.90
C PRO A 680 -45.98 60.85 29.29
N PHE A 681 -46.82 60.35 28.38
CA PHE A 681 -48.27 60.23 28.57
C PHE A 681 -48.77 58.78 28.81
N PHE A 682 -47.88 57.78 28.81
CA PHE A 682 -48.24 56.38 29.07
C PHE A 682 -47.37 55.73 30.16
N ASN A 683 -47.23 56.41 31.31
CA ASN A 683 -46.81 55.81 32.58
C ASN A 683 -47.87 56.03 33.65
#